data_AF-A0A6B9T992-F1
#
_entry.id   AF-A0A6B9T992-F1
#
_cell.length_a   1.000
_cell.length_b   1.000
_cell.length_c   1.000
_cell.angle_alpha   90.00
_cell.angle_beta   90.00
_cell.angle_gamma   90.00
#
_symmetry.space_group_name_H-M   'P 1'
#
loop_
_entity.id
_entity.type
_entity.pdbx_description
1 polymer ?
#
loop_
_entity_poly.entity_id
_entity_poly.type
_entity_poly.pdbx_seq_one_letter_code
_entity_poly.pdbx_strand_id
1 'polypeptide(L)'
;MKGVGNSTRVLEKAELLKSLGEYSGCIRTIESVPEEERSYRMTLLLGWAYSDLAVLGDKDSGRDEPDQELLGKAVSILESVGDQGKEDPTWNARMCYALWMTDGREADALEYAMIWKELDPNSEDARKQEVTIRRYIDENVDQNPEMYDEAQWDAVEDHIAEHFGDFPNVFHELVSPDIHVDICIIPPRRDHDYYTLVTMGMGAHEMDVPEGIEDVRRRAEVLINLPRDWRLDEESLQDNRWYWPIRMLKDVARLPVSTGCWLGWGHTVGMDEGERYDESTELCGCILLSPGVFGEDSYRCALPDGDEIEFFQVIPLYQEEIQHKIENDAETLLDVMNDDLLEVIDPLRLNAVTDFDRIDHDDAVMDDARRHQRIIDRLGLDTEKLAAYGHMSIYLEWCIRHGMMNGSFVSRHREVVESVRSGEMTDLRGFIQDDPDMDGRLTTLHLNRIGSFFTQWYNWGDKSNPYEFLRDVKDYVDTVFEGREWRDEEEMFNAYLLVPWSDEYRLRMMDTIDERFAQLMESFQDSPWLVEDDGFPDPDGWGGARDCAVSERIISGEPIGYCLRRRPEREDEGWESGWCFFADDDDDSRERMVFRSLGYICDLSPDIRRILDLPYGTAFMREEDGMLHPYEGNDEEDR
;
A
#
# COMPACT_ATOMS: atom_id res chain seq x y z
N MET A 1 -39.42 -11.13 44.36
CA MET A 1 -40.23 -9.89 44.49
C MET A 1 -39.90 -9.03 45.73
N LYS A 2 -39.07 -9.44 46.70
CA LYS A 2 -38.65 -8.56 47.83
C LYS A 2 -37.41 -7.66 47.55
N GLY A 3 -36.60 -7.96 46.51
CA GLY A 3 -35.37 -7.21 46.20
C GLY A 3 -35.56 -5.94 45.36
N VAL A 4 -36.43 -5.97 44.34
CA VAL A 4 -36.62 -4.84 43.39
C VAL A 4 -37.10 -3.56 44.08
N GLY A 5 -38.03 -3.68 45.04
CA GLY A 5 -38.56 -2.51 45.76
C GLY A 5 -37.61 -1.89 46.79
N ASN A 6 -36.51 -2.57 47.15
CA ASN A 6 -35.48 -2.03 48.04
C ASN A 6 -34.43 -1.24 47.24
N SER A 7 -33.99 -1.77 46.09
CA SER A 7 -33.04 -1.11 45.19
C SER A 7 -33.57 0.24 44.67
N THR A 8 -34.83 0.31 44.23
CA THR A 8 -35.45 1.58 43.79
C THR A 8 -35.47 2.64 44.90
N ARG A 9 -35.76 2.25 46.15
CA ARG A 9 -35.77 3.17 47.29
C ARG A 9 -34.38 3.67 47.66
N VAL A 10 -33.36 2.83 47.53
CA VAL A 10 -31.97 3.23 47.74
C VAL A 10 -31.55 4.25 46.70
N LEU A 11 -31.87 4.02 45.42
CA LEU A 11 -31.56 4.94 44.34
C LEU A 11 -32.27 6.30 44.51
N GLU A 12 -33.58 6.32 44.75
CA GLU A 12 -34.34 7.56 45.00
C GLU A 12 -33.76 8.36 46.17
N LYS A 13 -33.37 7.67 47.24
CA LYS A 13 -32.74 8.31 48.41
C LYS A 13 -31.36 8.87 48.06
N ALA A 14 -30.55 8.13 47.32
CA ALA A 14 -29.23 8.57 46.89
C ALA A 14 -29.32 9.80 45.97
N GLU A 15 -30.24 9.81 45.01
CA GLU A 15 -30.50 10.96 44.14
C GLU A 15 -30.93 12.19 44.94
N LEU A 16 -31.80 12.02 45.94
CA LEU A 16 -32.20 13.10 46.85
C LEU A 16 -30.99 13.62 47.64
N LEU A 17 -30.17 12.74 48.21
CA LEU A 17 -28.99 13.14 48.97
C LEU A 17 -27.99 13.90 48.10
N LYS A 18 -27.74 13.44 46.86
CA LYS A 18 -26.93 14.19 45.89
C LYS A 18 -27.53 15.58 45.62
N SER A 19 -28.84 15.68 45.41
CA SER A 19 -29.49 16.98 45.14
C SER A 19 -29.42 17.98 46.32
N LEU A 20 -29.18 17.47 47.53
CA LEU A 20 -28.98 18.26 48.75
C LEU A 20 -27.50 18.56 49.04
N GLY A 21 -26.58 18.13 48.17
CA GLY A 21 -25.13 18.21 48.38
C GLY A 21 -24.62 17.27 49.48
N GLU A 22 -25.40 16.29 49.93
CA GLU A 22 -24.98 15.32 50.96
C GLU A 22 -24.29 14.09 50.33
N TYR A 23 -23.16 14.33 49.65
CA TYR A 23 -22.40 13.34 48.89
C TYR A 23 -21.90 12.17 49.74
N SER A 24 -21.38 12.40 50.96
CA SER A 24 -20.98 11.31 51.86
C SER A 24 -22.19 10.45 52.26
N GLY A 25 -23.38 11.07 52.37
CA GLY A 25 -24.64 10.38 52.62
C GLY A 25 -25.07 9.54 51.42
N CYS A 26 -24.91 10.07 50.21
CA CYS A 26 -25.17 9.38 48.94
C CYS A 26 -24.28 8.14 48.82
N ILE A 27 -22.97 8.29 49.00
CA ILE A 27 -21.98 7.20 48.96
C ILE A 27 -22.37 6.08 49.94
N ARG A 28 -22.54 6.39 51.24
CA ARG A 28 -22.95 5.39 52.24
C ARG A 28 -24.27 4.70 51.90
N THR A 29 -25.18 5.41 51.25
CA THR A 29 -26.48 4.85 50.85
C THR A 29 -26.31 3.83 49.73
N ILE A 30 -25.50 4.14 48.70
CA ILE A 30 -25.26 3.23 47.58
C ILE A 30 -24.34 2.07 48.00
N GLU A 31 -23.28 2.32 48.77
CA GLU A 31 -22.35 1.28 49.25
C GLU A 31 -23.01 0.28 50.22
N SER A 32 -24.18 0.59 50.78
CA SER A 32 -24.97 -0.38 51.54
C SER A 32 -25.56 -1.51 50.68
N VAL A 33 -25.53 -1.35 49.34
CA VAL A 33 -25.85 -2.38 48.36
C VAL A 33 -24.55 -3.07 47.92
N PRO A 34 -24.49 -4.41 47.95
CA PRO A 34 -23.35 -5.17 47.42
C PRO A 34 -23.03 -4.78 45.98
N GLU A 35 -21.76 -4.79 45.61
CA GLU A 35 -21.29 -4.27 44.31
C GLU A 35 -21.93 -5.01 43.13
N GLU A 36 -22.06 -6.33 43.23
CA GLU A 36 -22.71 -7.21 42.26
C GLU A 36 -24.23 -6.96 42.10
N GLU A 37 -24.84 -6.24 43.04
CA GLU A 37 -26.27 -5.86 43.01
C GLU A 37 -26.50 -4.41 42.58
N ARG A 38 -25.44 -3.62 42.35
CA ARG A 38 -25.57 -2.22 41.91
C ARG A 38 -25.92 -2.18 40.42
N SER A 39 -26.91 -1.36 40.08
CA SER A 39 -27.22 -1.08 38.68
C SER A 39 -26.26 -0.04 38.12
N TYR A 40 -26.14 0.01 36.79
CA TYR A 40 -25.43 1.07 36.06
C TYR A 40 -25.68 2.47 36.65
N ARG A 41 -26.95 2.83 36.84
CA ARG A 41 -27.35 4.14 37.38
C ARG A 41 -26.90 4.37 38.82
N MET A 42 -26.85 3.32 39.65
CA MET A 42 -26.28 3.42 41.01
C MET A 42 -24.77 3.63 40.96
N THR A 43 -24.07 2.91 40.08
CA THR A 43 -22.61 3.01 39.93
C THR A 43 -22.19 4.36 39.36
N LEU A 44 -22.88 4.86 38.32
CA LEU A 44 -22.71 6.22 37.80
C LEU A 44 -22.95 7.28 38.88
N LEU A 45 -24.03 7.14 39.66
CA LEU A 45 -24.34 8.05 40.77
C LEU A 45 -23.30 7.98 41.90
N LEU A 46 -22.70 6.81 42.11
CA LEU A 46 -21.64 6.61 43.10
C LEU A 46 -20.35 7.31 42.66
N GLY A 47 -19.92 7.12 41.41
CA GLY A 47 -18.77 7.81 40.83
C GLY A 47 -18.95 9.33 40.86
N TRP A 48 -20.14 9.82 40.49
CA TRP A 48 -20.53 11.22 40.64
C TRP A 48 -20.38 11.70 42.08
N ALA A 49 -20.97 11.01 43.05
CA ALA A 49 -20.91 11.43 44.45
C ALA A 49 -19.47 11.44 45.00
N TYR A 50 -18.61 10.53 44.55
CA TYR A 50 -17.19 10.53 44.90
C TYR A 50 -16.45 11.75 44.32
N SER A 51 -16.61 12.05 43.04
CA SER A 51 -15.95 13.21 42.42
C SER A 51 -16.46 14.54 42.98
N ASP A 52 -17.77 14.69 43.21
CA ASP A 52 -18.32 15.90 43.84
C ASP A 52 -17.87 16.02 45.32
N LEU A 53 -17.80 14.92 46.08
CA LEU A 53 -17.27 14.97 47.46
C LEU A 53 -15.79 15.35 47.49
N ALA A 54 -15.03 14.91 46.49
CA ALA A 54 -13.61 15.20 46.35
C ALA A 54 -13.35 16.69 46.07
N VAL A 55 -14.22 17.34 45.29
CA VAL A 55 -14.04 18.74 44.87
C VAL A 55 -14.80 19.72 45.77
N LEU A 56 -16.07 19.43 46.07
CA LEU A 56 -17.00 20.38 46.72
C LEU A 56 -17.15 20.12 48.22
N GLY A 57 -16.95 18.89 48.69
CA GLY A 57 -17.29 18.50 50.05
C GLY A 57 -18.81 18.42 50.30
N ASP A 58 -19.22 17.91 51.46
CA ASP A 58 -20.65 17.88 51.80
C ASP A 58 -21.22 19.30 51.98
N LYS A 59 -22.40 19.53 51.39
CA LYS A 59 -23.12 20.81 51.35
C LYS A 59 -22.31 21.92 50.67
N ASP A 60 -21.48 21.54 49.71
CA ASP A 60 -20.60 22.43 48.97
C ASP A 60 -19.76 23.29 49.92
N SER A 61 -19.27 22.67 51.01
CA SER A 61 -18.45 23.36 52.01
C SER A 61 -17.16 23.93 51.43
N GLY A 62 -16.79 23.50 50.22
CA GLY A 62 -15.53 23.78 49.54
C GLY A 62 -14.41 22.92 50.10
N ARG A 63 -13.45 22.60 49.25
CA ARG A 63 -12.10 22.18 49.64
C ARG A 63 -11.10 23.16 49.04
N ASP A 64 -9.99 23.40 49.74
CA ASP A 64 -8.91 24.25 49.23
C ASP A 64 -8.23 23.58 48.02
N GLU A 65 -8.09 22.26 48.04
CA GLU A 65 -7.59 21.42 46.96
C GLU A 65 -8.47 20.17 46.80
N PRO A 66 -8.69 19.66 45.57
CA PRO A 66 -9.41 18.41 45.35
C PRO A 66 -8.75 17.22 46.05
N ASP A 67 -9.58 16.29 46.52
CA ASP A 67 -9.11 15.05 47.15
C ASP A 67 -8.76 14.01 46.07
N GLN A 68 -7.48 13.92 45.72
CA GLN A 68 -6.98 13.06 44.65
C GLN A 68 -7.26 11.55 44.88
N GLU A 69 -7.29 11.09 46.15
CA GLU A 69 -7.62 9.69 46.46
C GLU A 69 -9.10 9.40 46.14
N LEU A 70 -9.99 10.32 46.48
CA LEU A 70 -11.42 10.19 46.16
C LEU A 70 -11.68 10.34 44.65
N LEU A 71 -10.91 11.16 43.94
CA LEU A 71 -11.00 11.30 42.48
C LEU A 71 -10.55 10.02 41.77
N GLY A 72 -9.39 9.45 42.14
CA GLY A 72 -8.95 8.16 41.61
C GLY A 72 -9.97 7.05 41.86
N LYS A 73 -10.63 7.06 43.02
CA LYS A 73 -11.74 6.15 43.31
C LYS A 73 -12.98 6.44 42.45
N ALA A 74 -13.31 7.70 42.17
CA ALA A 74 -14.40 8.08 41.30
C ALA A 74 -14.19 7.57 39.87
N VAL A 75 -12.99 7.78 39.32
CA VAL A 75 -12.56 7.30 37.99
C VAL A 75 -12.69 5.78 37.92
N SER A 76 -12.09 5.03 38.85
CA SER A 76 -12.17 3.57 38.88
C SER A 76 -13.61 3.03 38.93
N ILE A 77 -14.50 3.71 39.68
CA ILE A 77 -15.93 3.35 39.74
C ILE A 77 -16.63 3.62 38.40
N LEU A 78 -16.34 4.74 37.74
CA LEU A 78 -16.93 5.07 36.44
C LEU A 78 -16.41 4.14 35.33
N GLU A 79 -15.11 3.84 35.31
CA GLU A 79 -14.48 2.89 34.39
C GLU A 79 -15.09 1.48 34.50
N SER A 80 -15.46 1.03 35.70
CA SER A 80 -16.09 -0.28 35.92
C SER A 80 -17.40 -0.51 35.15
N VAL A 81 -18.02 0.57 34.65
CA VAL A 81 -19.24 0.54 33.86
C VAL A 81 -19.05 1.22 32.48
N GLY A 82 -17.81 1.36 32.01
CA GLY A 82 -17.48 2.01 30.73
C GLY A 82 -18.19 1.40 29.53
N ASP A 83 -18.24 0.07 29.43
CA ASP A 83 -18.95 -0.63 28.33
C ASP A 83 -20.43 -0.25 28.22
N GLN A 84 -21.07 0.05 29.36
CA GLN A 84 -22.47 0.47 29.43
C GLN A 84 -22.63 1.99 29.24
N GLY A 85 -21.60 2.76 29.59
CA GLY A 85 -21.62 4.22 29.66
C GLY A 85 -21.06 4.92 28.43
N LYS A 86 -20.34 4.23 27.54
CA LYS A 86 -19.68 4.84 26.38
C LYS A 86 -20.61 5.66 25.47
N GLU A 87 -21.87 5.24 25.32
CA GLU A 87 -22.91 5.96 24.56
C GLU A 87 -23.81 6.87 25.44
N ASP A 88 -23.56 6.96 26.74
CA ASP A 88 -24.30 7.83 27.66
C ASP A 88 -23.57 9.18 27.81
N PRO A 89 -24.16 10.30 27.35
CA PRO A 89 -23.54 11.62 27.49
C PRO A 89 -23.33 12.00 28.96
N THR A 90 -24.15 11.50 29.89
CA THR A 90 -24.01 11.79 31.32
C THR A 90 -22.79 11.10 31.91
N TRP A 91 -22.49 9.88 31.47
CA TRP A 91 -21.32 9.15 31.94
C TRP A 91 -20.04 9.78 31.40
N ASN A 92 -20.00 10.12 30.11
CA ASN A 92 -18.87 10.83 29.50
C ASN A 92 -18.64 12.19 30.18
N ALA A 93 -19.70 12.95 30.46
CA ALA A 93 -19.60 14.20 31.22
C ALA A 93 -18.98 14.00 32.62
N ARG A 94 -19.32 12.89 33.29
CA ARG A 94 -18.80 12.59 34.64
C ARG A 94 -17.37 12.05 34.61
N MET A 95 -17.01 11.28 33.59
CA MET A 95 -15.63 10.89 33.36
C MET A 95 -14.75 12.11 33.07
N CYS A 96 -15.17 12.95 32.12
CA CYS A 96 -14.52 14.22 31.82
C CYS A 96 -14.29 15.05 33.10
N TYR A 97 -15.34 15.25 33.92
CA TYR A 97 -15.23 16.01 35.16
C TYR A 97 -14.27 15.38 36.18
N ALA A 98 -14.32 14.06 36.37
CA ALA A 98 -13.45 13.38 37.33
C ALA A 98 -11.97 13.46 36.90
N LEU A 99 -11.68 13.23 35.61
CA LEU A 99 -10.33 13.32 35.04
C LEU A 99 -9.81 14.75 35.04
N TRP A 100 -10.65 15.72 34.69
CA TRP A 100 -10.28 17.14 34.69
C TRP A 100 -9.80 17.64 36.06
N MET A 101 -10.36 17.07 37.12
CA MET A 101 -9.99 17.43 38.49
C MET A 101 -8.84 16.57 39.04
N THR A 102 -8.43 15.53 38.31
CA THR A 102 -7.32 14.64 38.66
C THR A 102 -6.02 15.19 38.08
N ASP A 103 -5.01 15.38 38.92
CA ASP A 103 -3.74 15.97 38.48
C ASP A 103 -3.09 15.13 37.36
N GLY A 104 -2.70 15.77 36.26
CA GLY A 104 -1.99 15.13 35.14
C GLY A 104 -2.86 14.28 34.21
N ARG A 105 -4.19 14.44 34.24
CA ARG A 105 -5.16 13.70 33.42
C ARG A 105 -5.95 14.60 32.47
N GLU A 106 -5.41 15.76 32.12
CA GLU A 106 -6.11 16.78 31.33
C GLU A 106 -6.39 16.33 29.89
N ALA A 107 -5.45 15.61 29.25
CA ALA A 107 -5.63 15.06 27.91
C ALA A 107 -6.78 14.04 27.88
N ASP A 108 -6.80 13.09 28.80
CA ASP A 108 -7.88 12.12 28.95
C ASP A 108 -9.22 12.82 29.22
N ALA A 109 -9.22 13.89 30.02
CA ALA A 109 -10.42 14.67 30.27
C ALA A 109 -10.95 15.36 28.99
N LEU A 110 -10.06 15.78 28.09
CA LEU A 110 -10.43 16.37 26.79
C LEU A 110 -11.10 15.34 25.88
N GLU A 111 -10.61 14.11 25.83
CA GLU A 111 -11.20 13.02 25.05
C GLU A 111 -12.66 12.79 25.45
N TYR A 112 -12.92 12.60 26.75
CA TYR A 112 -14.30 12.44 27.25
C TYR A 112 -15.17 13.69 27.06
N ALA A 113 -14.57 14.90 27.02
CA ALA A 113 -15.31 16.12 26.68
C ALA A 113 -15.75 16.13 25.21
N MET A 114 -14.91 15.64 24.29
CA MET A 114 -15.21 15.52 22.88
C MET A 114 -16.32 14.49 22.63
N ILE A 115 -16.22 13.29 23.22
CA ILE A 115 -17.26 12.26 23.14
C ILE A 115 -18.58 12.77 23.74
N TRP A 116 -18.53 13.45 24.89
CA TRP A 116 -19.74 14.05 25.48
C TRP A 116 -20.40 15.06 24.53
N LYS A 117 -19.63 15.93 23.89
CA LYS A 117 -20.16 16.89 22.90
C LYS A 117 -20.76 16.18 21.69
N GLU A 118 -20.14 15.09 21.23
CA GLU A 118 -20.65 14.31 20.09
C GLU A 118 -22.00 13.65 20.42
N LEU A 119 -22.11 13.05 21.59
CA LEU A 119 -23.35 12.40 22.07
C LEU A 119 -24.47 13.39 22.40
N ASP A 120 -24.14 14.61 22.84
CA ASP A 120 -25.09 15.70 23.05
C ASP A 120 -24.60 17.02 22.41
N PRO A 121 -24.76 17.19 21.07
CA PRO A 121 -24.26 18.35 20.36
C PRO A 121 -24.88 19.67 20.81
N ASN A 122 -26.05 19.63 21.45
CA ASN A 122 -26.75 20.82 21.93
C ASN A 122 -26.33 21.22 23.36
N SER A 123 -25.50 20.43 24.03
CA SER A 123 -24.97 20.74 25.36
C SER A 123 -24.01 21.92 25.30
N GLU A 124 -24.44 23.07 25.82
CA GLU A 124 -23.56 24.24 25.99
C GLU A 124 -22.43 23.94 26.99
N ASP A 125 -22.70 23.09 27.99
CA ASP A 125 -21.73 22.71 29.00
C ASP A 125 -20.61 21.83 28.41
N ALA A 126 -20.95 20.89 27.52
CA ALA A 126 -19.95 20.05 26.83
C ALA A 126 -18.99 20.90 25.99
N ARG A 127 -19.55 21.84 25.20
CA ARG A 127 -18.77 22.77 24.37
C ARG A 127 -17.85 23.66 25.22
N LYS A 128 -18.37 24.20 26.33
CA LYS A 128 -17.57 25.04 27.24
C LYS A 128 -16.46 24.24 27.91
N GLN A 129 -16.75 23.00 28.31
CA GLN A 129 -15.78 22.15 28.99
C GLN A 129 -14.63 21.80 28.04
N GLU A 130 -14.91 21.33 26.81
CA GLU A 130 -13.89 21.07 25.79
C GLU A 130 -12.99 22.29 25.55
N VAL A 131 -13.58 23.47 25.31
CA VAL A 131 -12.82 24.70 25.08
C VAL A 131 -11.96 25.09 26.29
N THR A 132 -12.47 24.86 27.50
CA THR A 132 -11.75 25.18 28.74
C THR A 132 -10.56 24.26 28.94
N ILE A 133 -10.75 22.96 28.78
CA ILE A 133 -9.70 21.94 28.93
C ILE A 133 -8.64 22.16 27.85
N ARG A 134 -9.06 22.33 26.58
CA ARG A 134 -8.14 22.59 25.46
C ARG A 134 -7.26 23.80 25.72
N ARG A 135 -7.85 24.94 26.07
CA ARG A 135 -7.08 26.14 26.39
C ARG A 135 -6.13 25.93 27.57
N TYR A 136 -6.55 25.19 28.60
CA TYR A 136 -5.67 24.93 29.73
C TYR A 136 -4.47 24.06 29.34
N ILE A 137 -4.68 23.02 28.53
CA ILE A 137 -3.60 22.17 28.01
C ILE A 137 -2.62 23.05 27.23
N ASP A 138 -3.11 23.84 26.27
CA ASP A 138 -2.28 24.74 25.45
C ASP A 138 -1.47 25.75 26.30
N GLU A 139 -2.05 26.24 27.41
CA GLU A 139 -1.44 27.30 28.23
C GLU A 139 -0.56 26.77 29.38
N ASN A 140 -0.78 25.55 29.87
CA ASN A 140 -0.25 25.09 31.17
C ASN A 140 0.35 23.69 31.18
N VAL A 141 0.09 22.86 30.16
CA VAL A 141 0.72 21.54 30.06
C VAL A 141 1.97 21.71 29.20
N ASP A 142 3.14 21.56 29.81
CA ASP A 142 4.43 21.60 29.11
C ASP A 142 4.51 20.35 28.24
N GLN A 143 4.02 20.46 27.00
CA GLN A 143 3.93 19.32 26.09
C GLN A 143 5.29 18.85 25.61
N ASN A 144 6.35 19.68 25.77
CA ASN A 144 7.70 19.57 25.21
C ASN A 144 7.94 18.31 24.35
N PRO A 145 7.25 18.22 23.19
CA PRO A 145 7.35 17.03 22.36
C PRO A 145 8.73 17.03 21.72
N GLU A 146 9.20 15.84 21.35
CA GLU A 146 10.35 15.75 20.46
C GLU A 146 9.96 16.37 19.10
N MET A 147 10.81 17.28 18.63
CA MET A 147 10.61 18.08 17.41
C MET A 147 11.93 18.09 16.65
N TYR A 148 11.84 18.20 15.32
CA TYR A 148 12.98 18.62 14.53
C TYR A 148 13.44 20.04 14.90
N ASP A 149 14.74 20.29 14.78
CA ASP A 149 15.19 21.67 14.67
C ASP A 149 14.86 22.27 13.30
N GLU A 150 15.02 23.59 13.15
CA GLU A 150 14.67 24.32 11.92
C GLU A 150 15.38 23.74 10.67
N ALA A 151 16.63 23.31 10.78
CA ALA A 151 17.39 22.81 9.65
C ALA A 151 17.01 21.37 9.28
N GLN A 152 16.71 20.54 10.28
CA GLN A 152 16.16 19.20 10.06
C GLN A 152 14.76 19.27 9.44
N TRP A 153 13.92 20.20 9.90
CA TRP A 153 12.59 20.43 9.35
C TRP A 153 12.65 20.81 7.87
N ASP A 154 13.48 21.81 7.53
CA ASP A 154 13.69 22.24 6.13
C ASP A 154 14.15 21.07 5.24
N ALA A 155 15.07 20.22 5.74
CA ALA A 155 15.58 19.07 4.98
C ALA A 155 14.49 18.01 4.71
N VAL A 156 13.62 17.76 5.69
CA VAL A 156 12.50 16.81 5.54
C VAL A 156 11.42 17.37 4.62
N GLU A 157 11.07 18.64 4.76
CA GLU A 157 10.12 19.34 3.88
C GLU A 157 10.59 19.33 2.42
N ASP A 158 11.86 19.68 2.18
CA ASP A 158 12.46 19.64 0.83
C ASP A 158 12.43 18.22 0.25
N HIS A 159 12.78 17.20 1.05
CA HIS A 159 12.77 15.80 0.61
C HIS A 159 11.36 15.33 0.25
N ILE A 160 10.35 15.67 1.07
CA ILE A 160 8.96 15.31 0.79
C ILE A 160 8.49 15.98 -0.50
N ALA A 161 8.77 17.26 -0.68
CA ALA A 161 8.38 18.00 -1.87
C ALA A 161 9.07 17.47 -3.15
N GLU A 162 10.36 17.14 -3.06
CA GLU A 162 11.16 16.64 -4.19
C GLU A 162 10.72 15.25 -4.65
N HIS A 163 10.48 14.32 -3.70
CA HIS A 163 10.27 12.91 -4.03
C HIS A 163 8.80 12.49 -4.01
N PHE A 164 8.00 12.98 -3.06
CA PHE A 164 6.59 12.60 -2.92
C PHE A 164 5.66 13.66 -3.50
N GLY A 165 6.08 14.91 -3.65
CA GLY A 165 5.37 16.01 -4.30
C GLY A 165 4.89 17.13 -3.37
N ASP A 166 4.49 18.26 -3.96
CA ASP A 166 4.03 19.46 -3.23
C ASP A 166 2.79 19.19 -2.36
N PHE A 167 2.84 19.61 -1.08
CA PHE A 167 1.76 19.44 -0.10
C PHE A 167 1.18 20.79 0.34
N PRO A 168 0.23 21.38 -0.41
CA PRO A 168 -0.37 22.67 -0.04
C PRO A 168 -1.23 22.62 1.23
N ASN A 169 -1.59 21.42 1.69
CA ASN A 169 -2.37 21.21 2.90
C ASN A 169 -1.58 20.30 3.86
N VAL A 170 -1.56 20.68 5.13
CA VAL A 170 -0.98 19.88 6.22
C VAL A 170 -2.05 19.71 7.28
N PHE A 171 -2.25 18.47 7.72
CA PHE A 171 -3.08 18.18 8.88
C PHE A 171 -2.22 18.32 10.13
N HIS A 172 -2.29 19.50 10.76
CA HIS A 172 -1.48 19.80 11.93
C HIS A 172 -2.00 19.09 13.18
N GLU A 173 -1.08 18.49 13.92
CA GLU A 173 -1.43 17.88 15.19
C GLU A 173 -1.67 18.94 16.27
N LEU A 174 -2.89 18.95 16.82
CA LEU A 174 -3.29 19.96 17.79
C LEU A 174 -2.76 19.68 19.21
N VAL A 175 -2.50 18.41 19.54
CA VAL A 175 -2.06 17.97 20.87
C VAL A 175 -0.99 16.90 20.68
N SER A 176 0.23 17.18 21.14
CA SER A 176 1.40 16.33 20.93
C SER A 176 2.02 16.00 22.29
N PRO A 177 1.60 14.90 22.93
CA PRO A 177 2.06 14.55 24.28
C PRO A 177 3.51 14.02 24.32
N ASP A 178 4.04 13.59 23.18
CA ASP A 178 5.28 12.83 23.07
C ASP A 178 6.15 13.30 21.88
N ILE A 179 5.65 13.08 20.67
CA ILE A 179 6.18 13.57 19.40
C ILE A 179 5.11 14.43 18.73
N HIS A 180 5.53 15.41 17.95
CA HIS A 180 4.61 16.19 17.12
C HIS A 180 4.60 15.62 15.71
N VAL A 181 3.47 15.05 15.31
CA VAL A 181 3.35 14.37 14.00
C VAL A 181 2.29 15.08 13.15
N ASP A 182 2.77 15.92 12.25
CA ASP A 182 1.96 16.48 11.18
C ASP A 182 1.78 15.45 10.05
N ILE A 183 0.69 15.57 9.29
CA ILE A 183 0.48 14.79 8.07
C ILE A 183 0.47 15.73 6.87
N CYS A 184 1.51 15.64 6.03
CA CYS A 184 1.57 16.30 4.74
C CYS A 184 0.57 15.65 3.79
N ILE A 185 -0.35 16.44 3.22
CA ILE A 185 -1.36 15.94 2.27
C ILE A 185 -0.95 16.36 0.87
N ILE A 186 -0.46 15.39 0.13
CA ILE A 186 -0.03 15.58 -1.25
C ILE A 186 -1.19 15.16 -2.17
N PRO A 187 -1.74 16.09 -2.99
CA PRO A 187 -2.89 15.80 -3.83
C PRO A 187 -2.53 14.90 -5.02
N PRO A 188 -3.52 14.23 -5.64
CA PRO A 188 -3.34 13.47 -6.86
C PRO A 188 -2.66 14.30 -7.96
N ARG A 189 -1.63 13.71 -8.57
CA ARG A 189 -0.85 14.29 -9.66
C ARG A 189 -0.97 13.43 -10.91
N ARG A 190 -0.39 13.92 -12.00
CA ARG A 190 -0.36 13.25 -13.30
C ARG A 190 0.33 11.88 -13.27
N ASP A 191 1.44 11.81 -12.54
CA ASP A 191 2.28 10.62 -12.44
C ASP A 191 1.82 9.71 -11.28
N HIS A 192 1.04 10.25 -10.33
CA HIS A 192 0.56 9.52 -9.14
C HIS A 192 -0.93 9.88 -8.92
N ASP A 193 -1.87 9.06 -9.41
CA ASP A 193 -3.32 9.36 -9.47
C ASP A 193 -4.07 9.18 -8.13
N TYR A 194 -3.43 9.55 -7.05
CA TYR A 194 -3.87 9.25 -5.69
C TYR A 194 -3.30 10.29 -4.73
N TYR A 195 -3.92 10.41 -3.55
CA TYR A 195 -3.32 11.19 -2.48
C TYR A 195 -2.14 10.42 -1.90
N THR A 196 -1.07 11.12 -1.55
CA THR A 196 0.00 10.57 -0.70
C THR A 196 0.00 11.35 0.60
N LEU A 197 -0.18 10.64 1.71
CA LEU A 197 -0.15 11.20 3.06
C LEU A 197 1.16 10.78 3.69
N VAL A 198 1.98 11.74 4.09
CA VAL A 198 3.32 11.49 4.66
C VAL A 198 3.36 12.09 6.05
N THR A 199 3.86 11.34 7.04
CA THR A 199 4.14 11.92 8.35
C THR A 199 5.31 12.89 8.26
N MET A 200 5.27 13.95 9.06
CA MET A 200 6.37 14.87 9.25
C MET A 200 6.48 15.17 10.74
N GLY A 201 7.55 14.70 11.35
CA GLY A 201 7.86 14.85 12.78
C GLY A 201 7.97 13.53 13.54
N MET A 202 7.62 12.39 12.93
CA MET A 202 7.84 11.07 13.52
C MET A 202 9.34 10.80 13.72
N GLY A 203 10.17 11.16 12.74
CA GLY A 203 11.61 10.93 12.79
C GLY A 203 12.35 11.90 13.70
N ALA A 204 11.66 12.81 14.40
CA ALA A 204 12.24 13.61 15.47
C ALA A 204 12.70 12.71 16.63
N HIS A 205 12.01 11.57 16.82
CA HIS A 205 12.38 10.55 17.79
C HIS A 205 13.39 9.55 17.23
N GLU A 206 14.39 9.21 18.05
CA GLU A 206 15.36 8.16 17.75
C GLU A 206 14.85 6.81 18.30
N MET A 207 14.56 5.86 17.41
CA MET A 207 14.09 4.51 17.73
C MET A 207 15.15 3.70 18.47
N ASP A 208 14.70 2.81 19.36
CA ASP A 208 15.54 1.91 20.15
C ASP A 208 16.06 0.71 19.31
N VAL A 209 17.00 0.98 18.38
CA VAL A 209 17.64 -0.04 17.55
C VAL A 209 18.72 -0.80 18.35
N PRO A 210 18.65 -2.14 18.49
CA PRO A 210 19.64 -2.94 19.19
C PRO A 210 21.07 -2.79 18.64
N GLU A 211 22.07 -2.87 19.52
CA GLU A 211 23.48 -2.88 19.11
C GLU A 211 23.77 -4.09 18.18
N GLY A 212 24.40 -3.82 17.03
CA GLY A 212 24.82 -4.85 16.06
C GLY A 212 23.90 -5.01 14.84
N ILE A 213 22.82 -4.24 14.73
CA ILE A 213 22.02 -4.12 13.51
C ILE A 213 22.54 -2.90 12.72
N GLU A 214 23.34 -3.15 11.68
CA GLU A 214 24.01 -2.09 10.90
C GLU A 214 23.14 -1.53 9.76
N ASP A 215 22.19 -2.31 9.26
CA ASP A 215 21.38 -1.96 8.07
C ASP A 215 20.04 -1.27 8.41
N VAL A 216 19.83 -0.84 9.65
CA VAL A 216 18.58 -0.20 10.10
C VAL A 216 18.83 1.23 10.52
N ARG A 217 18.01 2.17 10.03
CA ARG A 217 18.06 3.56 10.46
C ARG A 217 17.33 3.76 11.77
N ARG A 218 17.81 4.74 12.53
CA ARG A 218 17.31 5.04 13.88
C ARG A 218 16.14 6.00 13.85
N ARG A 219 15.79 6.56 12.69
CA ARG A 219 14.70 7.51 12.51
C ARG A 219 13.88 7.08 11.30
N ALA A 220 12.56 7.24 11.41
CA ALA A 220 11.68 6.89 10.33
C ALA A 220 10.53 7.88 10.18
N GLU A 221 10.04 8.01 8.96
CA GLU A 221 8.76 8.60 8.61
C GLU A 221 7.94 7.54 7.86
N VAL A 222 6.61 7.64 7.91
CA VAL A 222 5.70 6.70 7.26
C VAL A 222 4.73 7.41 6.33
N LEU A 223 4.35 6.74 5.24
CA LEU A 223 3.41 7.27 4.26
C LEU A 223 2.39 6.23 3.79
N ILE A 224 1.24 6.72 3.31
CA ILE A 224 0.21 5.90 2.70
C ILE A 224 -0.36 6.60 1.45
N ASN A 225 -0.68 5.80 0.44
CA ASN A 225 -1.33 6.27 -0.78
C ASN A 225 -2.83 5.93 -0.75
N LEU A 226 -3.67 6.94 -0.91
CA LEU A 226 -5.13 6.82 -0.86
C LEU A 226 -5.75 7.13 -2.24
N PRO A 227 -6.79 6.40 -2.67
CA PRO A 227 -7.47 6.67 -3.94
C PRO A 227 -7.85 8.15 -4.14
N ARG A 228 -7.85 8.63 -5.39
CA ARG A 228 -8.24 10.03 -5.74
C ARG A 228 -9.61 10.44 -5.16
N ASP A 229 -10.54 9.50 -5.01
CA ASP A 229 -11.88 9.75 -4.48
C ASP A 229 -11.97 9.67 -2.95
N TRP A 230 -10.84 9.49 -2.25
CA TRP A 230 -10.78 9.56 -0.79
C TRP A 230 -11.13 10.96 -0.28
N ARG A 231 -11.96 11.03 0.77
CA ARG A 231 -12.49 12.30 1.28
C ARG A 231 -11.70 12.78 2.49
N LEU A 232 -10.89 13.81 2.29
CA LEU A 232 -10.02 14.40 3.32
C LEU A 232 -10.53 15.75 3.86
N ASP A 233 -11.75 16.15 3.53
CA ASP A 233 -12.35 17.37 4.08
C ASP A 233 -12.79 17.18 5.55
N GLU A 234 -12.81 18.27 6.32
CA GLU A 234 -13.10 18.27 7.76
C GLU A 234 -14.44 17.60 8.13
N GLU A 235 -15.46 17.71 7.28
CA GLU A 235 -16.77 17.09 7.49
C GLU A 235 -16.69 15.58 7.28
N SER A 236 -16.08 15.12 6.18
CA SER A 236 -15.91 13.70 5.88
C SER A 236 -15.03 12.98 6.91
N LEU A 237 -13.99 13.64 7.44
CA LEU A 237 -13.09 13.06 8.44
C LEU A 237 -13.75 12.83 9.82
N GLN A 238 -15.00 13.26 10.04
CA GLN A 238 -15.80 12.86 11.21
C GLN A 238 -16.31 11.41 11.10
N ASP A 239 -16.32 10.83 9.90
CA ASP A 239 -16.70 9.43 9.65
C ASP A 239 -15.42 8.56 9.60
N ASN A 240 -15.36 7.56 10.49
CA ASN A 240 -14.18 6.71 10.66
C ASN A 240 -13.76 6.00 9.36
N ARG A 241 -14.71 5.72 8.46
CA ARG A 241 -14.45 5.16 7.13
C ARG A 241 -13.41 5.95 6.32
N TRP A 242 -13.35 7.28 6.51
CA TRP A 242 -12.37 8.15 5.84
C TRP A 242 -11.16 8.46 6.72
N TYR A 243 -11.32 8.40 8.04
CA TYR A 243 -10.29 8.79 9.00
C TYR A 243 -9.31 7.67 9.37
N TRP A 244 -9.72 6.40 9.27
CA TRP A 244 -8.89 5.28 9.76
C TRP A 244 -7.47 5.21 9.17
N PRO A 245 -7.17 5.59 7.91
CA PRO A 245 -5.79 5.58 7.42
C PRO A 245 -4.90 6.61 8.11
N ILE A 246 -5.47 7.79 8.43
CA ILE A 246 -4.77 8.84 9.20
C ILE A 246 -4.52 8.34 10.62
N ARG A 247 -5.51 7.69 11.24
CA ARG A 247 -5.33 7.08 12.57
C ARG A 247 -4.22 6.02 12.52
N MET A 248 -4.23 5.14 11.53
CA MET A 248 -3.19 4.12 11.36
C MET A 248 -1.79 4.72 11.24
N LEU A 249 -1.60 5.76 10.42
CA LEU A 249 -0.30 6.45 10.33
C LEU A 249 0.15 6.99 11.70
N LYS A 250 -0.77 7.62 12.44
CA LYS A 250 -0.49 8.15 13.78
C LYS A 250 -0.17 7.07 14.80
N ASP A 251 -0.86 5.93 14.73
CA ASP A 251 -0.63 4.79 15.60
C ASP A 251 0.78 4.22 15.34
N VAL A 252 1.12 3.99 14.06
CA VAL A 252 2.46 3.51 13.66
C VAL A 252 3.55 4.48 14.09
N ALA A 253 3.36 5.79 13.89
CA ALA A 253 4.33 6.82 14.24
C ALA A 253 4.68 6.83 15.74
N ARG A 254 3.72 6.44 16.60
CA ARG A 254 3.88 6.43 18.06
C ARG A 254 4.35 5.12 18.64
N LEU A 255 4.44 4.04 17.85
CA LEU A 255 4.90 2.74 18.35
C LEU A 255 6.29 2.80 18.97
N PRO A 256 7.31 3.43 18.34
CA PRO A 256 8.65 3.49 18.92
C PRO A 256 8.64 4.19 20.28
N VAL A 257 7.94 5.31 20.39
CA VAL A 257 7.89 6.11 21.62
C VAL A 257 7.13 5.41 22.74
N SER A 258 6.00 4.77 22.41
CA SER A 258 5.12 4.14 23.40
C SER A 258 5.62 2.79 23.90
N THR A 259 6.40 2.06 23.11
CA THR A 259 6.83 0.69 23.42
C THR A 259 8.34 0.49 23.52
N GLY A 260 9.15 1.45 23.07
CA GLY A 260 10.61 1.28 22.91
C GLY A 260 10.97 0.28 21.81
N CYS A 261 10.12 0.13 20.79
CA CYS A 261 10.39 -0.70 19.63
C CYS A 261 11.11 0.10 18.52
N TRP A 262 11.48 -0.58 17.45
CA TRP A 262 11.98 0.05 16.23
C TRP A 262 11.26 -0.54 15.01
N LEU A 263 11.20 0.25 13.95
CA LEU A 263 10.52 -0.08 12.71
C LEU A 263 11.54 -0.34 11.61
N GLY A 264 11.25 -1.33 10.77
CA GLY A 264 12.13 -1.73 9.67
C GLY A 264 11.34 -2.37 8.55
N TRP A 265 12.00 -2.51 7.39
CA TRP A 265 11.41 -3.13 6.22
C TRP A 265 10.88 -4.54 6.53
N GLY A 266 9.68 -4.84 6.03
CA GLY A 266 8.98 -6.09 6.26
C GLY A 266 8.42 -6.28 7.67
N HIS A 267 8.56 -5.32 8.59
CA HIS A 267 7.90 -5.39 9.89
C HIS A 267 6.38 -5.23 9.73
N THR A 268 5.62 -5.97 10.54
CA THR A 268 4.16 -5.87 10.59
C THR A 268 3.71 -5.21 11.88
N VAL A 269 2.69 -4.37 11.77
CA VAL A 269 2.00 -3.73 12.88
C VAL A 269 0.55 -4.22 12.85
N GLY A 270 0.16 -5.05 13.80
CA GLY A 270 -1.20 -5.61 13.88
C GLY A 270 -2.03 -4.97 14.98
N MET A 271 -3.36 -4.96 14.81
CA MET A 271 -4.31 -4.74 15.91
C MET A 271 -4.56 -6.04 16.68
N ASP A 272 -5.22 -5.93 17.84
CA ASP A 272 -5.60 -7.10 18.65
C ASP A 272 -6.48 -8.08 17.82
N GLU A 273 -6.42 -9.38 18.16
CA GLU A 273 -7.13 -10.42 17.39
C GLU A 273 -8.63 -10.10 17.23
N GLY A 274 -9.06 -9.94 15.97
CA GLY A 274 -10.46 -9.69 15.60
C GLY A 274 -10.85 -8.21 15.51
N GLU A 275 -9.91 -7.29 15.73
CA GLU A 275 -10.10 -5.86 15.43
C GLU A 275 -9.84 -5.57 13.95
N ARG A 276 -10.43 -4.46 13.47
CA ARG A 276 -10.31 -3.96 12.10
C ARG A 276 -10.28 -2.44 12.11
N TYR A 277 -9.70 -1.82 11.10
CA TYR A 277 -9.57 -0.37 11.05
C TYR A 277 -10.93 0.36 10.97
N ASP A 278 -11.91 -0.21 10.26
CA ASP A 278 -13.27 0.31 10.14
C ASP A 278 -14.27 -0.81 9.84
N GLU A 279 -15.57 -0.59 10.09
CA GLU A 279 -16.61 -1.56 9.71
C GLU A 279 -16.74 -1.76 8.19
N SER A 280 -16.23 -0.84 7.37
CA SER A 280 -16.26 -0.92 5.91
C SER A 280 -15.15 -1.78 5.30
N THR A 281 -14.21 -2.31 6.09
CA THR A 281 -13.07 -3.09 5.61
C THR A 281 -12.72 -4.21 6.58
N GLU A 282 -12.09 -5.27 6.09
CA GLU A 282 -11.57 -6.36 6.94
C GLU A 282 -10.04 -6.24 7.15
N LEU A 283 -9.43 -5.15 6.68
CA LEU A 283 -8.03 -4.81 6.95
C LEU A 283 -7.84 -4.52 8.45
N CYS A 284 -6.81 -5.12 9.06
CA CYS A 284 -6.62 -5.12 10.52
C CYS A 284 -5.18 -4.87 10.99
N GLY A 285 -4.22 -4.76 10.08
CA GLY A 285 -2.85 -4.39 10.38
C GLY A 285 -2.17 -3.85 9.14
N CYS A 286 -0.86 -3.63 9.20
CA CYS A 286 -0.07 -3.22 8.05
C CYS A 286 1.33 -3.83 8.05
N ILE A 287 1.98 -3.78 6.89
CA ILE A 287 3.40 -4.06 6.70
C ILE A 287 4.12 -2.79 6.26
N LEU A 288 5.38 -2.63 6.69
CA LEU A 288 6.24 -1.52 6.30
C LEU A 288 7.12 -1.92 5.12
N LEU A 289 6.95 -1.25 3.98
CA LEU A 289 7.76 -1.48 2.79
C LEU A 289 8.49 -0.19 2.39
N SER A 290 9.52 -0.30 1.57
CA SER A 290 10.10 0.88 0.94
C SER A 290 9.06 1.52 0.00
N PRO A 291 9.03 2.86 -0.13
CA PRO A 291 8.09 3.56 -1.00
C PRO A 291 8.52 3.43 -2.47
N GLY A 292 8.49 2.19 -2.96
CA GLY A 292 9.11 1.74 -4.19
C GLY A 292 8.70 2.56 -5.38
N VAL A 293 7.41 2.88 -5.49
CA VAL A 293 6.82 3.64 -6.61
C VAL A 293 7.37 5.06 -6.78
N PHE A 294 8.04 5.62 -5.77
CA PHE A 294 8.68 6.93 -5.80
C PHE A 294 10.21 6.87 -6.04
N GLY A 295 10.76 5.67 -6.25
CA GLY A 295 12.18 5.44 -6.52
C GLY A 295 13.08 5.37 -5.30
N GLU A 296 14.26 4.77 -5.48
CA GLU A 296 15.22 4.52 -4.39
C GLU A 296 15.71 5.80 -3.69
N ASP A 297 15.76 6.92 -4.42
CA ASP A 297 16.15 8.22 -3.86
C ASP A 297 15.12 8.72 -2.84
N SER A 298 13.85 8.31 -2.95
CA SER A 298 12.80 8.69 -1.98
C SER A 298 12.95 8.01 -0.62
N TYR A 299 13.70 6.90 -0.53
CA TYR A 299 13.72 6.04 0.65
C TYR A 299 14.40 6.71 1.86
N ARG A 300 15.28 7.69 1.62
CA ARG A 300 16.14 8.26 2.68
C ARG A 300 16.34 9.76 2.53
N CYS A 301 16.04 10.49 3.61
CA CYS A 301 16.39 11.90 3.76
C CYS A 301 17.66 12.04 4.63
N ALA A 302 18.67 12.74 4.12
CA ALA A 302 19.87 13.06 4.88
C ALA A 302 19.65 14.29 5.76
N LEU A 303 19.93 14.17 7.06
CA LEU A 303 19.80 15.27 8.02
C LEU A 303 21.09 16.12 8.13
N PRO A 304 21.00 17.40 8.53
CA PRO A 304 22.16 18.30 8.63
C PRO A 304 23.25 17.87 9.62
N ASP A 305 22.90 17.05 10.61
CA ASP A 305 23.82 16.49 11.62
C ASP A 305 24.54 15.22 11.14
N GLY A 306 24.19 14.71 9.96
CA GLY A 306 24.76 13.50 9.35
C GLY A 306 24.01 12.22 9.69
N ASP A 307 22.89 12.30 10.42
CA ASP A 307 21.95 11.18 10.57
C ASP A 307 21.04 11.07 9.32
N GLU A 308 20.23 10.01 9.23
CA GLU A 308 19.31 9.79 8.11
C GLU A 308 17.92 9.37 8.63
N ILE A 309 16.88 9.83 7.94
CA ILE A 309 15.49 9.38 8.12
C ILE A 309 15.16 8.40 7.01
N GLU A 310 14.63 7.23 7.37
CA GLU A 310 14.12 6.24 6.42
C GLU A 310 12.60 6.40 6.25
N PHE A 311 12.13 6.42 5.01
CA PHE A 311 10.70 6.48 4.70
C PHE A 311 10.16 5.08 4.45
N PHE A 312 9.03 4.74 5.09
CA PHE A 312 8.30 3.50 4.84
C PHE A 312 6.89 3.78 4.34
N GLN A 313 6.48 3.07 3.29
CA GLN A 313 5.07 2.98 2.94
C GLN A 313 4.37 1.94 3.82
N VAL A 314 3.28 2.33 4.46
CA VAL A 314 2.41 1.42 5.21
C VAL A 314 1.41 0.77 4.25
N ILE A 315 1.42 -0.55 4.16
CA ILE A 315 0.48 -1.33 3.34
C ILE A 315 -0.49 -2.06 4.26
N PRO A 316 -1.79 -1.69 4.28
CA PRO A 316 -2.78 -2.40 5.07
C PRO A 316 -2.95 -3.87 4.64
N LEU A 317 -3.00 -4.77 5.61
CA LEU A 317 -3.11 -6.21 5.45
C LEU A 317 -4.34 -6.78 6.16
N TYR A 318 -4.82 -7.90 5.62
CA TYR A 318 -5.75 -8.81 6.29
C TYR A 318 -5.02 -9.66 7.34
N GLN A 319 -5.77 -10.21 8.28
CA GLN A 319 -5.21 -11.09 9.31
C GLN A 319 -4.50 -12.30 8.71
N GLU A 320 -5.07 -12.90 7.66
CA GLU A 320 -4.50 -14.07 7.00
C GLU A 320 -3.20 -13.76 6.25
N GLU A 321 -3.05 -12.54 5.74
CA GLU A 321 -1.83 -12.08 5.07
C GLU A 321 -0.70 -11.83 6.08
N ILE A 322 -1.03 -11.21 7.21
CA ILE A 322 -0.10 -11.05 8.34
C ILE A 322 0.36 -12.43 8.82
N GLN A 323 -0.57 -13.37 8.97
CA GLN A 323 -0.25 -14.74 9.39
C GLN A 323 0.63 -15.46 8.37
N HIS A 324 0.35 -15.32 7.07
CA HIS A 324 1.16 -15.90 6.01
C HIS A 324 2.61 -15.37 6.06
N LYS A 325 2.79 -14.07 6.26
CA LYS A 325 4.11 -13.45 6.45
C LYS A 325 4.83 -13.96 7.69
N ILE A 326 4.11 -14.20 8.80
CA ILE A 326 4.69 -14.73 10.04
C ILE A 326 5.15 -16.19 9.86
N GLU A 327 4.41 -16.98 9.08
CA GLU A 327 4.71 -18.39 8.82
C GLU A 327 5.84 -18.60 7.80
N ASN A 328 6.01 -17.64 6.89
CA ASN A 328 7.03 -17.64 5.86
C ASN A 328 7.97 -16.44 6.09
N ASP A 329 7.91 -15.43 5.23
CA ASP A 329 8.61 -14.15 5.37
C ASP A 329 7.92 -13.05 4.54
N ALA A 330 8.51 -11.85 4.51
CA ALA A 330 7.97 -10.72 3.76
C ALA A 330 8.04 -10.94 2.25
N GLU A 331 9.14 -11.48 1.73
CA GLU A 331 9.33 -11.72 0.29
C GLU A 331 8.27 -12.70 -0.24
N THR A 332 8.03 -13.80 0.48
CA THR A 332 7.00 -14.79 0.12
C THR A 332 5.60 -14.18 0.12
N LEU A 333 5.31 -13.23 1.03
CA LEU A 333 4.04 -12.50 0.99
C LEU A 333 3.97 -11.60 -0.25
N LEU A 334 5.05 -10.90 -0.58
CA LEU A 334 5.10 -10.01 -1.75
C LEU A 334 4.90 -10.79 -3.05
N ASP A 335 5.42 -12.02 -3.15
CA ASP A 335 5.21 -12.89 -4.33
C ASP A 335 3.73 -13.21 -4.62
N VAL A 336 2.86 -13.12 -3.61
CA VAL A 336 1.41 -13.35 -3.76
C VAL A 336 0.59 -12.06 -3.74
N MET A 337 1.22 -10.91 -3.48
CA MET A 337 0.60 -9.59 -3.59
C MET A 337 0.92 -8.99 -4.96
N ASN A 338 -0.02 -8.23 -5.54
CA ASN A 338 0.25 -7.55 -6.80
C ASN A 338 0.75 -6.12 -6.55
N ASP A 339 1.52 -5.56 -7.48
CA ASP A 339 2.07 -4.20 -7.35
C ASP A 339 0.96 -3.14 -7.21
N ASP A 340 -0.18 -3.32 -7.89
CA ASP A 340 -1.36 -2.45 -7.75
C ASP A 340 -1.86 -2.39 -6.28
N LEU A 341 -1.77 -3.50 -5.51
CA LEU A 341 -2.14 -3.59 -4.08
C LEU A 341 -1.13 -2.89 -3.17
N LEU A 342 0.12 -2.85 -3.61
CA LEU A 342 1.23 -2.25 -2.86
C LEU A 342 1.33 -0.74 -3.15
N GLU A 343 0.79 -0.26 -4.26
CA GLU A 343 0.85 1.15 -4.63
C GLU A 343 -0.23 1.99 -3.94
N VAL A 344 -1.52 1.64 -4.07
CA VAL A 344 -2.66 2.42 -3.55
C VAL A 344 -3.59 1.54 -2.73
N ILE A 345 -4.06 2.02 -1.58
CA ILE A 345 -4.99 1.21 -0.78
C ILE A 345 -6.32 0.99 -1.52
N ASP A 346 -6.82 -0.25 -1.46
CA ASP A 346 -8.21 -0.58 -1.74
C ASP A 346 -8.80 -1.29 -0.50
N PRO A 347 -9.66 -0.61 0.30
CA PRO A 347 -10.25 -1.21 1.50
C PRO A 347 -11.15 -2.42 1.23
N LEU A 348 -11.54 -2.64 -0.03
CA LEU A 348 -12.44 -3.70 -0.47
C LEU A 348 -11.75 -4.72 -1.38
N ARG A 349 -10.42 -4.70 -1.44
CA ARG A 349 -9.65 -5.65 -2.24
C ARG A 349 -9.92 -7.10 -1.84
N LEU A 350 -9.57 -8.03 -2.71
CA LEU A 350 -9.52 -9.43 -2.34
C LEU A 350 -8.30 -9.68 -1.45
N ASN A 351 -8.41 -10.69 -0.57
CA ASN A 351 -7.31 -11.14 0.26
C ASN A 351 -6.30 -11.90 -0.61
N ALA A 352 -5.03 -11.48 -0.60
CA ALA A 352 -3.97 -12.01 -1.44
C ALA A 352 -3.71 -13.50 -1.20
N VAL A 353 -3.95 -13.98 0.02
CA VAL A 353 -3.69 -15.37 0.41
C VAL A 353 -4.93 -16.24 0.21
N THR A 354 -6.08 -15.84 0.77
CA THR A 354 -7.27 -16.72 0.78
C THR A 354 -8.09 -16.67 -0.51
N ASP A 355 -8.00 -15.57 -1.25
CA ASP A 355 -8.68 -15.39 -2.54
C ASP A 355 -7.70 -15.43 -3.72
N PHE A 356 -6.47 -15.93 -3.53
CA PHE A 356 -5.43 -16.02 -4.56
C PHE A 356 -5.95 -16.53 -5.92
N ASP A 357 -6.69 -17.65 -5.92
CA ASP A 357 -7.28 -18.25 -7.14
C ASP A 357 -8.32 -17.36 -7.85
N ARG A 358 -8.84 -16.32 -7.18
CA ARG A 358 -9.86 -15.39 -7.69
C ARG A 358 -9.27 -14.05 -8.15
N ILE A 359 -8.02 -13.77 -7.77
CA ILE A 359 -7.30 -12.58 -8.21
C ILE A 359 -6.82 -12.90 -9.64
N ASP A 360 -7.45 -12.26 -10.64
CA ASP A 360 -7.04 -12.37 -12.05
C ASP A 360 -5.75 -11.56 -12.25
N HIS A 361 -4.66 -12.07 -11.70
CA HIS A 361 -3.33 -11.49 -11.78
C HIS A 361 -2.59 -12.08 -12.96
N ASP A 362 -2.12 -11.21 -13.85
CA ASP A 362 -1.30 -11.60 -14.97
C ASP A 362 -0.27 -10.50 -15.20
N ASP A 363 0.92 -10.65 -14.59
CA ASP A 363 2.07 -9.73 -14.73
C ASP A 363 2.44 -9.46 -16.18
N ALA A 364 2.08 -10.36 -17.08
CA ALA A 364 2.33 -10.16 -18.49
C ALA A 364 1.42 -9.08 -19.09
N VAL A 365 0.33 -8.65 -18.45
CA VAL A 365 -0.65 -7.70 -19.01
C VAL A 365 -0.14 -6.26 -18.87
N MET A 366 0.41 -5.73 -19.96
CA MET A 366 0.85 -4.33 -20.07
C MET A 366 -0.31 -3.35 -19.90
N ASP A 367 -1.46 -3.61 -20.56
CA ASP A 367 -2.63 -2.74 -20.49
C ASP A 367 -3.93 -3.52 -20.82
N ASP A 368 -5.07 -3.06 -20.27
CA ASP A 368 -6.39 -3.66 -20.43
C ASP A 368 -7.45 -2.58 -20.71
N ALA A 369 -8.08 -2.67 -21.89
CA ALA A 369 -9.15 -1.77 -22.32
C ALA A 369 -10.35 -1.73 -21.35
N ARG A 370 -10.58 -2.75 -20.52
CA ARG A 370 -11.63 -2.77 -19.49
C ARG A 370 -11.35 -1.73 -18.41
N ARG A 371 -10.09 -1.46 -18.06
CA ARG A 371 -9.70 -0.40 -17.11
C ARG A 371 -10.15 0.96 -17.67
N HIS A 372 -9.80 1.23 -18.92
CA HIS A 372 -10.18 2.45 -19.64
C HIS A 372 -11.69 2.60 -19.83
N GLN A 373 -12.39 1.51 -20.18
CA GLN A 373 -13.84 1.54 -20.36
C GLN A 373 -14.59 1.89 -19.06
N ARG A 374 -14.13 1.38 -17.91
CA ARG A 374 -14.70 1.74 -16.60
C ARG A 374 -14.59 3.24 -16.32
N ILE A 375 -13.47 3.85 -16.70
CA ILE A 375 -13.24 5.31 -16.55
C ILE A 375 -14.20 6.08 -17.46
N ILE A 376 -14.28 5.71 -18.75
CA ILE A 376 -15.21 6.33 -19.72
C ILE A 376 -16.63 6.30 -19.19
N ASP A 377 -17.08 5.13 -18.71
CA ASP A 377 -18.44 4.93 -18.21
C ASP A 377 -18.70 5.71 -16.90
N ARG A 378 -17.75 5.69 -15.97
CA ARG A 378 -17.84 6.37 -14.66
C ARG A 378 -17.94 7.89 -14.82
N LEU A 379 -17.10 8.47 -15.68
CA LEU A 379 -17.01 9.92 -15.90
C LEU A 379 -18.00 10.44 -16.96
N GLY A 380 -18.66 9.53 -17.68
CA GLY A 380 -19.55 9.85 -18.78
C GLY A 380 -18.83 10.62 -19.89
N LEU A 381 -17.61 10.20 -20.23
CA LEU A 381 -16.80 10.83 -21.27
C LEU A 381 -17.43 10.64 -22.66
N ASP A 382 -17.47 11.69 -23.47
CA ASP A 382 -17.96 11.63 -24.86
C ASP A 382 -16.81 11.17 -25.77
N THR A 383 -16.66 9.84 -25.90
CA THR A 383 -15.56 9.22 -26.65
C THR A 383 -16.04 8.48 -27.90
N GLU A 384 -15.11 8.19 -28.81
CA GLU A 384 -15.34 7.19 -29.86
C GLU A 384 -15.56 5.80 -29.25
N LYS A 385 -16.28 4.92 -29.96
CA LYS A 385 -16.58 3.55 -29.51
C LYS A 385 -15.34 2.73 -29.13
N LEU A 386 -14.22 2.99 -29.79
CA LEU A 386 -12.97 2.23 -29.63
C LEU A 386 -11.88 3.04 -28.90
N ALA A 387 -12.24 4.12 -28.20
CA ALA A 387 -11.27 4.99 -27.53
C ALA A 387 -10.41 4.24 -26.50
N ALA A 388 -11.00 3.30 -25.76
CA ALA A 388 -10.31 2.46 -24.77
C ALA A 388 -9.15 1.61 -25.33
N TYR A 389 -9.07 1.43 -26.65
CA TYR A 389 -8.06 0.62 -27.32
C TYR A 389 -7.01 1.46 -28.07
N GLY A 390 -7.11 2.80 -28.01
CA GLY A 390 -6.39 3.73 -28.85
C GLY A 390 -4.87 3.59 -28.75
N HIS A 391 -4.31 3.95 -27.60
CA HIS A 391 -2.85 3.89 -27.37
C HIS A 391 -2.32 2.45 -27.44
N MET A 392 -3.09 1.46 -26.99
CA MET A 392 -2.76 0.04 -27.15
C MET A 392 -2.58 -0.35 -28.63
N SER A 393 -3.46 0.13 -29.52
CA SER A 393 -3.35 -0.10 -30.95
C SER A 393 -2.08 0.50 -31.54
N ILE A 394 -1.62 1.64 -31.02
CA ILE A 394 -0.39 2.29 -31.49
C ILE A 394 0.83 1.46 -31.07
N TYR A 395 0.88 1.03 -29.80
CA TYR A 395 1.98 0.22 -29.29
C TYR A 395 2.09 -1.11 -30.04
N LEU A 396 0.97 -1.80 -30.27
CA LEU A 396 0.96 -3.04 -31.05
C LEU A 396 1.42 -2.84 -32.50
N GLU A 397 1.00 -1.76 -33.15
CA GLU A 397 1.48 -1.42 -34.50
C GLU A 397 3.01 -1.25 -34.49
N TRP A 398 3.53 -0.51 -33.51
CA TRP A 398 4.95 -0.28 -33.34
C TRP A 398 5.71 -1.60 -33.13
N CYS A 399 5.24 -2.48 -32.25
CA CYS A 399 5.84 -3.80 -32.01
C CYS A 399 5.88 -4.65 -33.29
N ILE A 400 4.79 -4.69 -34.07
CA ILE A 400 4.73 -5.47 -35.32
C ILE A 400 5.73 -4.94 -36.37
N ARG A 401 5.83 -3.61 -36.49
CA ARG A 401 6.70 -2.95 -37.47
C ARG A 401 8.17 -3.08 -37.14
N HIS A 402 8.52 -3.08 -35.86
CA HIS A 402 9.88 -3.25 -35.37
C HIS A 402 10.29 -4.70 -35.12
N GLY A 403 9.39 -5.66 -35.39
CA GLY A 403 9.71 -7.08 -35.27
C GLY A 403 9.79 -7.58 -33.83
N MET A 404 9.06 -6.94 -32.91
CA MET A 404 9.04 -7.26 -31.48
C MET A 404 8.07 -8.40 -31.12
N MET A 405 7.25 -8.86 -32.07
CA MET A 405 6.32 -9.97 -31.84
C MET A 405 7.05 -11.31 -31.84
N ASN A 406 6.65 -12.24 -30.96
CA ASN A 406 7.19 -13.60 -31.00
C ASN A 406 6.66 -14.44 -32.18
N GLY A 407 7.32 -15.58 -32.41
CA GLY A 407 6.98 -16.48 -33.51
C GLY A 407 5.55 -17.04 -33.44
N SER A 408 5.05 -17.33 -32.23
CA SER A 408 3.68 -17.81 -32.03
C SER A 408 2.66 -16.79 -32.53
N PHE A 409 2.75 -15.54 -32.08
CA PHE A 409 1.89 -14.45 -32.52
C PHE A 409 1.97 -14.25 -34.05
N VAL A 410 3.19 -14.16 -34.59
CA VAL A 410 3.41 -13.98 -36.05
C VAL A 410 2.81 -15.14 -36.86
N SER A 411 2.87 -16.36 -36.34
CA SER A 411 2.33 -17.53 -37.03
C SER A 411 0.79 -17.54 -37.06
N ARG A 412 0.14 -17.16 -35.95
CA ARG A 412 -1.33 -17.16 -35.80
C ARG A 412 -1.97 -15.98 -36.52
N HIS A 413 -1.35 -14.80 -36.44
CA HIS A 413 -1.90 -13.54 -36.99
C HIS A 413 -1.15 -13.07 -38.23
N ARG A 414 -0.68 -14.00 -39.08
CA ARG A 414 0.17 -13.71 -40.25
C ARG A 414 -0.40 -12.60 -41.15
N GLU A 415 -1.70 -12.67 -41.46
CA GLU A 415 -2.34 -11.68 -42.35
C GLU A 415 -2.33 -10.27 -41.74
N VAL A 416 -2.58 -10.16 -40.43
CA VAL A 416 -2.52 -8.88 -39.69
C VAL A 416 -1.08 -8.35 -39.69
N VAL A 417 -0.11 -9.20 -39.34
CA VAL A 417 1.32 -8.83 -39.30
C VAL A 417 1.82 -8.36 -40.67
N GLU A 418 1.49 -9.07 -41.75
CA GLU A 418 1.86 -8.68 -43.11
C GLU A 418 1.20 -7.37 -43.54
N SER A 419 -0.08 -7.17 -43.19
CA SER A 419 -0.84 -5.95 -43.53
C SER A 419 -0.34 -4.72 -42.77
N VAL A 420 0.07 -4.88 -41.51
CA VAL A 420 0.66 -3.80 -40.72
C VAL A 420 2.05 -3.43 -41.24
N ARG A 421 2.89 -4.44 -41.53
CA ARG A 421 4.23 -4.21 -42.09
C ARG A 421 4.21 -3.55 -43.46
N SER A 422 3.19 -3.83 -44.28
CA SER A 422 3.00 -3.17 -45.58
C SER A 422 2.39 -1.77 -45.48
N GLY A 423 1.86 -1.41 -44.30
CA GLY A 423 1.12 -0.16 -44.07
C GLY A 423 -0.32 -0.18 -44.61
N GLU A 424 -0.84 -1.34 -45.02
CA GLU A 424 -2.24 -1.50 -45.46
C GLU A 424 -3.23 -1.45 -44.28
N MET A 425 -2.79 -1.90 -43.10
CA MET A 425 -3.56 -1.85 -41.86
C MET A 425 -2.81 -1.00 -40.82
N THR A 426 -3.45 0.08 -40.36
CA THR A 426 -2.88 1.00 -39.36
C THR A 426 -3.75 1.19 -38.12
N ASP A 427 -5.01 0.74 -38.14
CA ASP A 427 -5.92 0.79 -37.01
C ASP A 427 -6.18 -0.63 -36.51
N LEU A 428 -5.57 -0.97 -35.37
CA LEU A 428 -5.64 -2.28 -34.72
C LEU A 428 -6.64 -2.31 -33.56
N ARG A 429 -7.36 -1.21 -33.29
CA ARG A 429 -8.31 -1.14 -32.17
C ARG A 429 -9.38 -2.23 -32.26
N GLY A 430 -9.90 -2.47 -33.47
CA GLY A 430 -10.86 -3.54 -33.71
C GLY A 430 -10.24 -4.94 -33.55
N PHE A 431 -8.99 -5.12 -33.97
CA PHE A 431 -8.27 -6.39 -33.80
C PHE A 431 -8.08 -6.71 -32.32
N ILE A 432 -7.63 -5.75 -31.51
CA ILE A 432 -7.45 -5.93 -30.06
C ILE A 432 -8.79 -6.25 -29.37
N GLN A 433 -9.88 -5.60 -29.79
CA GLN A 433 -11.22 -5.85 -29.25
C GLN A 433 -11.78 -7.24 -29.59
N ASP A 434 -11.65 -7.67 -30.85
CA ASP A 434 -12.41 -8.81 -31.38
C ASP A 434 -11.60 -10.13 -31.38
N ASP A 435 -10.27 -10.07 -31.36
CA ASP A 435 -9.43 -11.26 -31.43
C ASP A 435 -9.36 -12.00 -30.07
N PRO A 436 -9.66 -13.31 -30.01
CA PRO A 436 -9.65 -14.06 -28.74
C PRO A 436 -8.29 -14.19 -28.06
N ASP A 437 -7.18 -14.11 -28.80
CA ASP A 437 -5.82 -14.17 -28.24
C ASP A 437 -5.43 -12.82 -27.62
N MET A 438 -6.09 -11.72 -28.04
CA MET A 438 -5.90 -10.38 -27.46
C MET A 438 -6.89 -10.12 -26.32
N ASP A 439 -8.17 -10.46 -26.49
CA ASP A 439 -9.25 -10.29 -25.49
C ASP A 439 -9.27 -8.88 -24.84
N GLY A 440 -8.97 -7.86 -25.63
CA GLY A 440 -8.91 -6.47 -25.18
C GLY A 440 -7.66 -6.07 -24.38
N ARG A 441 -6.62 -6.90 -24.38
CA ARG A 441 -5.38 -6.70 -23.61
C ARG A 441 -4.15 -6.58 -24.51
N LEU A 442 -3.14 -5.89 -24.02
CA LEU A 442 -1.76 -6.01 -24.49
C LEU A 442 -0.97 -6.81 -23.47
N THR A 443 -0.21 -7.79 -23.94
CA THR A 443 0.57 -8.65 -23.06
C THR A 443 1.98 -8.90 -23.59
N THR A 444 2.94 -9.07 -22.68
CA THR A 444 4.31 -9.47 -23.02
C THR A 444 4.37 -10.90 -23.57
N LEU A 445 3.35 -11.73 -23.31
CA LEU A 445 3.23 -13.09 -23.85
C LEU A 445 3.20 -13.16 -25.38
N HIS A 446 2.88 -12.04 -26.04
CA HIS A 446 2.87 -11.94 -27.51
C HIS A 446 4.19 -11.40 -28.07
N LEU A 447 5.12 -11.00 -27.22
CA LEU A 447 6.38 -10.36 -27.57
C LEU A 447 7.54 -11.36 -27.53
N ASN A 448 8.58 -11.05 -28.30
CA ASN A 448 9.87 -11.72 -28.19
C ASN A 448 10.69 -11.13 -27.04
N ARG A 449 11.88 -11.68 -26.77
CA ARG A 449 12.76 -11.24 -25.67
C ARG A 449 12.97 -9.72 -25.62
N ILE A 450 13.33 -9.12 -26.75
CA ILE A 450 13.64 -7.67 -26.82
C ILE A 450 12.37 -6.85 -26.57
N GLY A 451 11.25 -7.26 -27.19
CA GLY A 451 9.95 -6.62 -27.01
C GLY A 451 9.46 -6.72 -25.57
N SER A 452 9.60 -7.88 -24.92
CA SER A 452 9.26 -8.10 -23.52
C SER A 452 10.08 -7.19 -22.61
N PHE A 453 11.41 -7.22 -22.75
CA PHE A 453 12.32 -6.41 -21.95
C PHE A 453 12.06 -4.90 -22.11
N PHE A 454 11.81 -4.43 -23.34
CA PHE A 454 11.43 -3.03 -23.56
C PHE A 454 10.06 -2.70 -22.95
N THR A 455 9.07 -3.58 -23.08
CA THR A 455 7.74 -3.37 -22.49
C THR A 455 7.81 -3.28 -20.98
N GLN A 456 8.57 -4.18 -20.35
CA GLN A 456 8.80 -4.16 -18.92
C GLN A 456 9.46 -2.85 -18.50
N TRP A 457 10.56 -2.47 -19.15
CA TRP A 457 11.23 -1.20 -18.85
C TRP A 457 10.34 0.03 -19.06
N TYR A 458 9.53 0.04 -20.12
CA TYR A 458 8.72 1.19 -20.50
C TYR A 458 7.39 1.30 -19.73
N ASN A 459 6.90 0.20 -19.16
CA ASN A 459 5.64 0.16 -18.42
C ASN A 459 5.82 0.06 -16.91
N TRP A 460 6.80 -0.71 -16.43
CA TRP A 460 6.97 -1.08 -15.01
C TRP A 460 8.38 -0.81 -14.45
N GLY A 461 9.41 -0.81 -15.31
CA GLY A 461 10.77 -1.23 -14.93
C GLY A 461 11.76 -0.15 -14.54
N ASP A 462 11.35 1.11 -14.38
CA ASP A 462 12.11 2.02 -13.54
C ASP A 462 11.39 2.06 -12.18
N LYS A 463 11.98 1.47 -11.14
CA LYS A 463 11.46 1.59 -9.78
C LYS A 463 11.28 3.07 -9.40
N SER A 464 11.97 4.01 -10.05
CA SER A 464 11.76 5.44 -9.83
C SER A 464 10.62 6.09 -10.61
N ASN A 465 9.99 5.39 -11.56
CA ASN A 465 8.94 5.99 -12.39
C ASN A 465 8.07 4.92 -13.09
N PRO A 466 7.16 4.26 -12.37
CA PRO A 466 6.22 3.33 -12.99
C PRO A 466 5.31 4.07 -14.00
N TYR A 467 4.94 3.41 -15.10
CA TYR A 467 3.95 3.88 -16.11
C TYR A 467 4.38 4.92 -17.17
N GLU A 468 5.66 4.97 -17.56
CA GLU A 468 6.15 5.90 -18.61
C GLU A 468 5.35 5.83 -19.93
N PHE A 469 4.87 4.66 -20.34
CA PHE A 469 4.00 4.54 -21.52
C PHE A 469 2.72 5.37 -21.43
N LEU A 470 1.95 5.22 -20.35
CA LEU A 470 0.71 5.98 -20.18
C LEU A 470 1.00 7.46 -19.92
N ARG A 471 2.13 7.78 -19.29
CA ARG A 471 2.62 9.15 -19.11
C ARG A 471 2.86 9.83 -20.45
N ASP A 472 3.60 9.21 -21.36
CA ASP A 472 3.85 9.75 -22.71
C ASP A 472 2.53 9.98 -23.48
N VAL A 473 1.57 9.07 -23.31
CA VAL A 473 0.23 9.21 -23.89
C VAL A 473 -0.51 10.42 -23.31
N LYS A 474 -0.41 10.64 -21.99
CA LYS A 474 -0.95 11.84 -21.33
C LYS A 474 -0.22 13.10 -21.79
N ASP A 475 1.10 13.08 -21.96
CA ASP A 475 1.92 14.22 -22.42
C ASP A 475 1.50 14.73 -23.78
N TYR A 476 1.07 13.82 -24.64
CA TYR A 476 0.46 14.21 -25.91
C TYR A 476 -0.86 14.99 -25.75
N VAL A 477 -1.68 14.70 -24.72
CA VAL A 477 -2.96 15.37 -24.44
C VAL A 477 -2.79 16.87 -24.28
N ASP A 478 -1.73 17.31 -23.61
CA ASP A 478 -1.45 18.73 -23.37
C ASP A 478 -1.23 19.50 -24.68
N THR A 479 -0.68 18.81 -25.68
CA THR A 479 -0.50 19.37 -27.03
C THR A 479 -1.81 19.41 -27.82
N VAL A 480 -2.67 18.41 -27.66
CA VAL A 480 -3.96 18.29 -28.37
C VAL A 480 -5.00 19.26 -27.83
N PHE A 481 -5.03 19.43 -26.50
CA PHE A 481 -6.02 20.22 -25.80
C PHE A 481 -5.42 21.47 -25.15
N GLU A 482 -4.39 22.05 -25.77
CA GLU A 482 -3.75 23.28 -25.28
C GLU A 482 -4.79 24.38 -24.99
N GLY A 483 -4.81 24.87 -23.75
CA GLY A 483 -5.74 25.92 -23.31
C GLY A 483 -7.19 25.48 -23.11
N ARG A 484 -7.49 24.18 -23.12
CA ARG A 484 -8.82 23.65 -22.77
C ARG A 484 -9.06 23.77 -21.27
N GLU A 485 -10.24 24.26 -20.90
CA GLU A 485 -10.73 24.19 -19.53
C GLU A 485 -11.42 22.83 -19.31
N TRP A 486 -11.04 22.14 -18.23
CA TRP A 486 -11.63 20.87 -17.80
C TRP A 486 -12.70 21.12 -16.74
N ARG A 487 -13.67 20.20 -16.60
CA ARG A 487 -14.70 20.33 -15.54
C ARG A 487 -14.08 20.23 -14.15
N ASP A 488 -13.12 19.32 -14.01
CA ASP A 488 -12.38 19.01 -12.79
C ASP A 488 -11.04 18.32 -13.15
N GLU A 489 -10.21 18.09 -12.14
CA GLU A 489 -8.90 17.45 -12.30
C GLU A 489 -8.99 15.98 -12.73
N GLU A 490 -10.07 15.29 -12.38
CA GLU A 490 -10.27 13.88 -12.73
C GLU A 490 -10.55 13.72 -14.24
N GLU A 491 -11.36 14.61 -14.83
CA GLU A 491 -11.54 14.66 -16.28
C GLU A 491 -10.23 15.03 -16.99
N MET A 492 -9.49 16.02 -16.47
CA MET A 492 -8.19 16.40 -17.02
C MET A 492 -7.22 15.21 -17.06
N PHE A 493 -7.13 14.46 -15.96
CA PHE A 493 -6.23 13.31 -15.85
C PHE A 493 -6.57 12.20 -16.86
N ASN A 494 -7.86 11.98 -17.10
CA ASN A 494 -8.37 10.95 -18.01
C ASN A 494 -8.60 11.44 -19.44
N ALA A 495 -8.13 12.65 -19.76
CA ALA A 495 -8.32 13.28 -21.07
C ALA A 495 -7.61 12.56 -22.22
N TYR A 496 -6.66 11.67 -21.94
CA TYR A 496 -6.06 10.81 -22.96
C TYR A 496 -7.09 9.92 -23.67
N LEU A 497 -8.17 9.56 -22.99
CA LEU A 497 -9.30 8.80 -23.56
C LEU A 497 -10.17 9.64 -24.51
N LEU A 498 -10.02 10.96 -24.50
CA LEU A 498 -10.72 11.90 -25.38
C LEU A 498 -9.93 12.23 -26.65
N VAL A 499 -8.67 11.79 -26.75
CA VAL A 499 -7.82 12.06 -27.93
C VAL A 499 -8.45 11.40 -29.16
N PRO A 500 -8.84 12.18 -30.19
CA PRO A 500 -9.45 11.60 -31.39
C PRO A 500 -8.47 10.71 -32.13
N TRP A 501 -8.95 9.58 -32.65
CA TRP A 501 -8.11 8.71 -33.45
C TRP A 501 -7.70 9.39 -34.75
N SER A 502 -6.40 9.46 -35.00
CA SER A 502 -5.85 10.08 -36.20
C SER A 502 -4.47 9.53 -36.53
N ASP A 503 -4.07 9.65 -37.80
CA ASP A 503 -2.70 9.34 -38.22
C ASP A 503 -1.67 10.23 -37.51
N GLU A 504 -2.03 11.47 -37.17
CA GLU A 504 -1.15 12.39 -36.44
C GLU A 504 -0.87 11.87 -35.03
N TYR A 505 -1.91 11.51 -34.27
CA TYR A 505 -1.75 10.91 -32.94
C TYR A 505 -0.91 9.64 -32.99
N ARG A 506 -1.28 8.73 -33.90
CA ARG A 506 -0.61 7.45 -34.10
C ARG A 506 0.88 7.62 -34.41
N LEU A 507 1.21 8.41 -35.43
CA LEU A 507 2.60 8.62 -35.83
C LEU A 507 3.41 9.37 -34.77
N ARG A 508 2.81 10.37 -34.10
CA ARG A 508 3.50 11.10 -33.03
C ARG A 508 3.85 10.21 -31.86
N MET A 509 2.93 9.35 -31.45
CA MET A 509 3.20 8.39 -30.37
C MET A 509 4.20 7.31 -30.80
N MET A 510 4.16 6.84 -32.06
CA MET A 510 5.20 5.93 -32.57
C MET A 510 6.60 6.56 -32.52
N ASP A 511 6.73 7.86 -32.86
CA ASP A 511 8.01 8.58 -32.75
C ASP A 511 8.47 8.65 -31.28
N THR A 512 7.55 8.90 -30.33
CA THR A 512 7.87 8.86 -28.90
C THR A 512 8.36 7.48 -28.45
N ILE A 513 7.70 6.41 -28.88
CA ILE A 513 8.11 5.04 -28.56
C ILE A 513 9.50 4.73 -29.17
N ASP A 514 9.80 5.21 -30.38
CA ASP A 514 11.14 5.11 -30.98
C ASP A 514 12.21 5.82 -30.14
N GLU A 515 11.91 7.01 -29.61
CA GLU A 515 12.81 7.76 -28.72
C GLU A 515 13.07 7.00 -27.41
N ARG A 516 12.03 6.42 -26.80
CA ARG A 516 12.13 5.60 -25.57
C ARG A 516 12.91 4.31 -25.81
N PHE A 517 12.66 3.63 -26.92
CA PHE A 517 13.43 2.44 -27.29
C PHE A 517 14.91 2.76 -27.52
N ALA A 518 15.22 3.91 -28.15
CA ALA A 518 16.59 4.37 -28.30
C ALA A 518 17.28 4.64 -26.95
N GLN A 519 16.56 5.22 -25.98
CA GLN A 519 17.07 5.44 -24.62
C GLN A 519 17.40 4.11 -23.92
N LEU A 520 16.52 3.11 -24.00
CA LEU A 520 16.79 1.77 -23.48
C LEU A 520 18.08 1.19 -24.09
N MET A 521 18.17 1.22 -25.43
CA MET A 521 19.32 0.65 -26.14
C MET A 521 20.65 1.34 -25.77
N GLU A 522 20.62 2.64 -25.48
CA GLU A 522 21.79 3.39 -25.01
C GLU A 522 22.16 3.01 -23.56
N SER A 523 21.17 2.93 -22.67
CA SER A 523 21.36 2.60 -21.26
C SER A 523 21.85 1.16 -21.04
N PHE A 524 21.47 0.23 -21.92
CA PHE A 524 21.69 -1.21 -21.76
C PHE A 524 22.48 -1.85 -22.90
N GLN A 525 23.36 -1.10 -23.59
CA GLN A 525 24.05 -1.53 -24.82
C GLN A 525 24.73 -2.92 -24.75
N ASP A 526 25.25 -3.33 -23.59
CA ASP A 526 25.94 -4.62 -23.39
C ASP A 526 25.07 -5.68 -22.67
N SER A 527 23.76 -5.45 -22.59
CA SER A 527 22.81 -6.32 -21.91
C SER A 527 22.60 -7.64 -22.67
N PRO A 528 22.67 -8.81 -22.00
CA PRO A 528 22.39 -10.10 -22.62
C PRO A 528 20.92 -10.25 -23.08
N TRP A 529 20.03 -9.39 -22.57
CA TRP A 529 18.60 -9.33 -22.93
C TRP A 529 18.36 -8.69 -24.30
N LEU A 530 19.28 -7.82 -24.76
CA LEU A 530 19.16 -7.06 -26.01
C LEU A 530 19.90 -7.70 -27.20
N VAL A 531 20.33 -8.96 -27.06
CA VAL A 531 20.95 -9.69 -28.17
C VAL A 531 19.88 -9.97 -29.24
N GLU A 532 20.23 -9.85 -30.52
CA GLU A 532 19.31 -10.20 -31.61
C GLU A 532 19.08 -11.72 -31.71
N ASP A 533 18.01 -12.10 -32.42
CA ASP A 533 17.73 -13.51 -32.73
C ASP A 533 18.88 -14.14 -33.53
N ASP A 534 19.27 -15.37 -33.18
CA ASP A 534 20.39 -16.08 -33.81
C ASP A 534 20.07 -16.69 -35.19
N GLY A 535 18.82 -16.62 -35.64
CA GLY A 535 18.35 -17.00 -36.96
C GLY A 535 18.16 -18.50 -37.19
N PHE A 536 18.35 -19.34 -36.17
CA PHE A 536 18.16 -20.80 -36.31
C PHE A 536 16.67 -21.14 -36.41
N PRO A 537 16.21 -22.11 -37.21
CA PRO A 537 14.79 -22.46 -37.20
C PRO A 537 14.37 -23.09 -35.85
N ASP A 538 13.11 -22.93 -35.47
CA ASP A 538 12.56 -23.64 -34.31
C ASP A 538 12.71 -25.17 -34.50
N PRO A 539 12.97 -25.94 -33.42
CA PRO A 539 13.07 -27.39 -33.52
C PRO A 539 11.79 -28.02 -34.08
N ASP A 540 11.94 -29.06 -34.91
CA ASP A 540 10.80 -29.75 -35.52
C ASP A 540 9.81 -30.27 -34.46
N GLY A 541 8.55 -29.81 -34.54
CA GLY A 541 7.48 -30.21 -33.60
C GLY A 541 7.39 -29.35 -32.34
N TRP A 542 8.34 -28.43 -32.12
CA TRP A 542 8.28 -27.48 -31.02
C TRP A 542 7.22 -26.39 -31.29
N GLY A 543 6.36 -26.17 -30.30
CA GLY A 543 5.31 -25.13 -30.37
C GLY A 543 5.36 -24.13 -29.22
N GLY A 544 6.40 -24.19 -28.38
CA GLY A 544 6.58 -23.30 -27.24
C GLY A 544 7.42 -22.08 -27.56
N ALA A 545 7.72 -21.31 -26.51
CA ALA A 545 8.68 -20.21 -26.54
C ALA A 545 10.06 -20.66 -27.08
N ARG A 546 10.75 -19.77 -27.76
CA ARG A 546 11.88 -20.09 -28.63
C ARG A 546 13.23 -20.07 -27.92
N ASP A 547 13.41 -19.17 -26.96
CA ASP A 547 14.70 -18.92 -26.36
C ASP A 547 14.90 -19.73 -25.08
N CYS A 548 16.15 -19.95 -24.71
CA CYS A 548 16.57 -20.70 -23.53
C CYS A 548 17.80 -20.04 -22.92
N ALA A 549 18.00 -20.23 -21.63
CA ALA A 549 19.19 -19.75 -20.93
C ALA A 549 20.35 -20.73 -21.18
N VAL A 550 21.54 -20.20 -21.49
CA VAL A 550 22.73 -20.97 -21.82
C VAL A 550 23.94 -20.34 -21.16
N SER A 551 24.81 -21.15 -20.53
CA SER A 551 26.03 -20.62 -19.93
C SER A 551 27.04 -20.12 -20.99
N GLU A 552 27.80 -19.06 -20.69
CA GLU A 552 28.81 -18.50 -21.60
C GLU A 552 29.88 -19.52 -22.04
N ARG A 553 30.12 -20.57 -21.23
CA ARG A 553 31.07 -21.65 -21.53
C ARG A 553 30.60 -22.54 -22.67
N ILE A 554 29.31 -22.85 -22.74
CA ILE A 554 28.73 -23.55 -23.90
C ILE A 554 28.90 -22.70 -25.17
N ILE A 555 28.68 -21.39 -25.06
CA ILE A 555 28.91 -20.47 -26.19
C ILE A 555 30.38 -20.45 -26.62
N SER A 556 31.30 -20.65 -25.68
CA SER A 556 32.75 -20.76 -25.93
C SER A 556 33.19 -22.12 -26.48
N GLY A 557 32.26 -23.08 -26.65
CA GLY A 557 32.48 -24.37 -27.28
C GLY A 557 32.57 -25.57 -26.33
N GLU A 558 32.28 -25.38 -25.04
CA GLU A 558 32.13 -26.51 -24.12
C GLU A 558 30.84 -27.29 -24.40
N PRO A 559 30.83 -28.62 -24.20
CA PRO A 559 29.62 -29.43 -24.37
C PRO A 559 28.61 -29.14 -23.26
N ILE A 560 27.33 -29.44 -23.53
CA ILE A 560 26.27 -29.40 -22.50
C ILE A 560 26.48 -30.58 -21.54
N GLY A 561 26.79 -30.27 -20.29
CA GLY A 561 26.97 -31.22 -19.20
C GLY A 561 25.71 -31.42 -18.37
N TYR A 562 24.91 -30.38 -18.21
CA TYR A 562 23.68 -30.42 -17.41
C TYR A 562 22.62 -29.51 -18.01
N CYS A 563 21.35 -29.86 -17.81
CA CYS A 563 20.22 -29.02 -18.20
C CYS A 563 19.01 -29.27 -17.32
N LEU A 564 18.25 -28.20 -17.08
CA LEU A 564 17.00 -28.24 -16.33
C LEU A 564 15.93 -27.44 -17.07
N ARG A 565 14.67 -27.69 -16.74
CA ARG A 565 13.54 -26.92 -17.22
C ARG A 565 12.79 -26.29 -16.06
N ARG A 566 12.97 -24.99 -15.83
CA ARG A 566 12.23 -24.22 -14.82
C ARG A 566 11.04 -23.51 -15.47
N ARG A 567 10.04 -23.15 -14.68
CA ARG A 567 8.97 -22.28 -15.16
C ARG A 567 9.53 -20.85 -15.22
N PRO A 568 9.45 -20.14 -16.37
CA PRO A 568 9.79 -18.72 -16.44
C PRO A 568 8.88 -17.85 -15.56
N GLU A 569 9.34 -16.63 -15.29
CA GLU A 569 8.46 -15.57 -14.77
C GLU A 569 7.31 -15.32 -15.75
N ARG A 570 6.15 -14.91 -15.24
CA ARG A 570 4.91 -14.85 -16.01
C ARG A 570 5.04 -13.98 -17.26
N GLU A 571 5.73 -12.85 -17.13
CA GLU A 571 6.00 -11.89 -18.20
C GLU A 571 6.96 -12.41 -19.29
N ASP A 572 7.74 -13.44 -19.00
CA ASP A 572 8.73 -14.01 -19.92
C ASP A 572 8.27 -15.30 -20.61
N GLU A 573 7.16 -15.90 -20.18
CA GLU A 573 6.60 -17.14 -20.74
C GLU A 573 6.30 -17.07 -22.25
N GLY A 574 6.17 -15.86 -22.81
CA GLY A 574 5.96 -15.63 -24.24
C GLY A 574 7.19 -15.93 -25.11
N TRP A 575 8.39 -15.82 -24.55
CA TRP A 575 9.64 -15.90 -25.31
C TRP A 575 10.69 -16.85 -24.70
N GLU A 576 10.67 -17.07 -23.38
CA GLU A 576 11.53 -18.01 -22.68
C GLU A 576 10.89 -19.41 -22.55
N SER A 577 11.61 -20.44 -23.00
CA SER A 577 11.13 -21.83 -23.00
C SER A 577 11.16 -22.52 -21.62
N GLY A 578 11.85 -21.90 -20.67
CA GLY A 578 12.17 -22.45 -19.36
C GLY A 578 13.37 -23.39 -19.35
N TRP A 579 13.93 -23.74 -20.51
CA TRP A 579 15.15 -24.57 -20.56
C TRP A 579 16.38 -23.75 -20.19
N CYS A 580 17.22 -24.32 -19.31
CA CYS A 580 18.52 -23.80 -18.94
C CYS A 580 19.58 -24.87 -19.22
N PHE A 581 20.68 -24.49 -19.88
CA PHE A 581 21.77 -25.38 -20.28
C PHE A 581 23.11 -24.92 -19.71
N PHE A 582 23.86 -25.86 -19.12
CA PHE A 582 25.12 -25.64 -18.42
C PHE A 582 26.23 -26.56 -18.92
N ALA A 583 27.49 -26.11 -18.81
CA ALA A 583 28.66 -26.83 -19.30
C ALA A 583 29.07 -27.99 -18.36
N ASP A 584 28.87 -27.85 -17.05
CA ASP A 584 29.14 -28.84 -16.01
C ASP A 584 27.98 -28.94 -14.99
N ASP A 585 28.19 -29.68 -13.90
CA ASP A 585 27.19 -30.07 -12.89
C ASP A 585 27.00 -29.05 -11.75
N ASP A 586 27.64 -27.88 -11.82
CA ASP A 586 27.58 -26.85 -10.78
C ASP A 586 26.31 -26.00 -10.99
N ASP A 587 25.19 -26.53 -10.47
CA ASP A 587 23.81 -26.02 -10.62
C ASP A 587 23.58 -24.62 -9.98
N ASP A 588 24.54 -24.08 -9.22
CA ASP A 588 24.34 -22.86 -8.40
C ASP A 588 25.45 -21.81 -8.48
N SER A 589 26.42 -21.99 -9.39
CA SER A 589 27.53 -21.05 -9.46
C SER A 589 27.13 -19.79 -10.24
N ARG A 590 27.71 -18.65 -9.82
CA ARG A 590 27.60 -17.28 -10.36
C ARG A 590 28.03 -17.13 -11.84
N GLU A 591 27.74 -18.12 -12.70
CA GLU A 591 28.02 -18.08 -14.12
C GLU A 591 27.05 -17.12 -14.82
N ARG A 592 27.59 -16.32 -15.74
CA ARG A 592 26.79 -15.41 -16.54
C ARG A 592 26.00 -16.22 -17.57
N MET A 593 24.68 -16.15 -17.45
CA MET A 593 23.76 -16.74 -18.41
C MET A 593 23.54 -15.79 -19.59
N VAL A 594 23.40 -16.35 -20.79
CA VAL A 594 22.97 -15.64 -22.00
C VAL A 594 21.83 -16.41 -22.66
N PHE A 595 20.99 -15.75 -23.44
CA PHE A 595 19.89 -16.45 -24.13
C PHE A 595 20.18 -16.71 -25.61
N ARG A 596 19.80 -17.92 -26.05
CA ARG A 596 19.89 -18.41 -27.44
C ARG A 596 18.61 -19.18 -27.79
N SER A 597 18.35 -19.36 -29.08
CA SER A 597 17.22 -20.17 -29.51
C SER A 597 17.44 -21.65 -29.20
N LEU A 598 16.36 -22.38 -28.94
CA LEU A 598 16.40 -23.84 -28.85
C LEU A 598 16.87 -24.48 -30.17
N GLY A 599 16.67 -23.79 -31.30
CA GLY A 599 17.20 -24.18 -32.59
C GLY A 599 18.73 -24.23 -32.61
N TYR A 600 19.38 -23.20 -32.07
CA TYR A 600 20.84 -23.15 -31.89
C TYR A 600 21.33 -24.29 -31.00
N ILE A 601 20.67 -24.52 -29.84
CA ILE A 601 21.05 -25.60 -28.93
C ILE A 601 20.88 -26.98 -29.57
N CYS A 602 19.81 -27.19 -30.34
CA CYS A 602 19.58 -28.45 -31.04
C CYS A 602 20.53 -28.69 -32.22
N ASP A 603 21.14 -27.64 -32.78
CA ASP A 603 22.22 -27.77 -33.76
C ASP A 603 23.53 -28.18 -33.08
N LEU A 604 23.83 -27.57 -31.92
CA LEU A 604 24.99 -27.89 -31.11
C LEU A 604 24.93 -29.30 -30.51
N SER A 605 23.77 -29.69 -29.98
CA SER A 605 23.53 -30.96 -29.29
C SER A 605 22.21 -31.60 -29.75
N PRO A 606 22.20 -32.37 -30.86
CA PRO A 606 20.97 -32.88 -31.47
C PRO A 606 20.12 -33.83 -30.61
N ASP A 607 20.69 -34.41 -29.56
CA ASP A 607 20.00 -35.28 -28.61
C ASP A 607 19.05 -34.53 -27.66
N ILE A 608 19.26 -33.22 -27.45
CA ILE A 608 18.36 -32.33 -26.68
C ILE A 608 16.93 -32.34 -27.24
N ARG A 609 16.76 -32.52 -28.55
CA ARG A 609 15.45 -32.61 -29.20
C ARG A 609 14.50 -33.63 -28.57
N ARG A 610 15.05 -34.67 -27.91
CA ARG A 610 14.27 -35.75 -27.29
C ARG A 610 13.64 -35.36 -25.95
N ILE A 611 14.13 -34.29 -25.33
CA ILE A 611 13.70 -33.89 -23.98
C ILE A 611 12.90 -32.60 -23.97
N LEU A 612 12.88 -31.82 -25.07
CA LEU A 612 12.26 -30.48 -25.09
C LEU A 612 10.80 -30.43 -24.58
N ASP A 613 9.99 -31.44 -24.90
CA ASP A 613 8.57 -31.51 -24.53
C ASP A 613 8.31 -32.00 -23.09
N LEU A 614 9.36 -32.25 -22.30
CA LEU A 614 9.22 -32.66 -20.91
C LEU A 614 8.75 -31.50 -20.01
N PRO A 615 7.99 -31.79 -18.93
CA PRO A 615 7.38 -30.76 -18.09
C PRO A 615 8.42 -29.89 -17.35
N TYR A 616 7.97 -28.77 -16.81
CA TYR A 616 8.77 -28.00 -15.83
C TYR A 616 9.13 -28.87 -14.61
N GLY A 617 10.28 -28.59 -14.00
CA GLY A 617 10.87 -29.36 -12.90
C GLY A 617 11.71 -30.55 -13.35
N THR A 618 11.91 -30.78 -14.65
CA THR A 618 12.79 -31.87 -15.11
C THR A 618 14.23 -31.41 -15.26
N ALA A 619 15.17 -32.26 -14.83
CA ALA A 619 16.60 -32.07 -14.98
C ALA A 619 17.28 -33.31 -15.61
N PHE A 620 18.38 -33.08 -16.32
CA PHE A 620 19.19 -34.10 -16.99
C PHE A 620 20.67 -33.77 -16.88
N MET A 621 21.48 -34.80 -16.66
CA MET A 621 22.94 -34.71 -16.65
C MET A 621 23.52 -35.60 -17.74
N ARG A 622 24.59 -35.12 -18.39
CA ARG A 622 25.35 -35.90 -19.36
C ARG A 622 26.44 -36.70 -18.63
N GLU A 623 26.29 -38.02 -18.60
CA GLU A 623 27.24 -38.91 -17.92
C GLU A 623 28.46 -39.30 -18.79
N GLU A 624 29.37 -40.11 -18.25
CA GLU A 624 30.59 -40.59 -18.95
C GLU A 624 30.29 -41.33 -20.28
N ASP A 625 29.08 -41.89 -20.44
CA ASP A 625 28.65 -42.54 -21.68
C ASP A 625 28.27 -41.53 -22.78
N GLY A 626 28.30 -40.24 -22.46
CA GLY A 626 27.97 -39.13 -23.35
C GLY A 626 26.48 -39.01 -23.63
N MET A 627 25.60 -39.68 -22.90
CA MET A 627 24.14 -39.59 -23.02
C MET A 627 23.54 -38.78 -21.88
N LEU A 628 22.36 -38.21 -22.11
CA LEU A 628 21.57 -37.51 -21.09
C LEU A 628 20.80 -38.54 -20.25
N HIS A 629 20.98 -38.47 -18.94
CA HIS A 629 20.25 -39.26 -17.95
C HIS A 629 19.43 -38.33 -17.05
N PRO A 630 18.20 -38.70 -16.66
CA PRO A 630 17.43 -37.92 -15.70
C PRO A 630 18.23 -37.69 -14.42
N TYR A 631 18.24 -36.45 -13.96
CA TYR A 631 18.87 -36.07 -12.70
C TYR A 631 17.77 -35.90 -11.65
N GLU A 632 17.82 -36.73 -10.60
CA GLU A 632 16.99 -36.58 -9.40
C GLU A 632 17.89 -35.94 -8.32
N GLY A 633 17.91 -34.61 -8.26
CA GLY A 633 18.49 -33.88 -7.12
C GLY A 633 17.69 -34.19 -5.85
N ASN A 634 18.33 -34.14 -4.68
CA ASN A 634 17.60 -34.29 -3.41
C ASN A 634 16.70 -33.06 -3.20
N ASP A 635 15.38 -33.25 -3.32
CA ASP A 635 14.30 -32.27 -3.06
C ASP A 635 14.24 -31.81 -1.58
N GLU A 636 15.28 -31.23 -1.00
CA GLU A 636 15.24 -30.69 0.38
C GLU A 636 15.51 -29.18 0.54
N GLU A 637 15.87 -28.42 -0.51
CA GLU A 637 16.22 -26.99 -0.31
C GLU A 637 15.38 -25.93 -1.03
N ASP A 638 14.48 -26.24 -1.97
CA ASP A 638 13.60 -25.22 -2.59
C ASP A 638 12.11 -25.55 -2.44
N ARG A 639 11.54 -25.21 -1.28
CA ARG A 639 10.09 -25.12 -1.08
C ARG A 639 9.70 -23.88 -0.31
#